data_AF-A0A125Q264-F1
#
_entry.id   AF-A0A125Q264-F1
#
_cell.length_a   1.000
_cell.length_b   1.000
_cell.length_c   1.000
_cell.angle_alpha   90.00
_cell.angle_beta   90.00
_cell.angle_gamma   90.00
#
_symmetry.space_group_name_H-M   'P 1'
#
loop_
_entity.id
_entity.type
_entity.pdbx_description
1 polymer ?
#
loop_
_entity_poly.entity_id
_entity_poly.type
_entity_poly.pdbx_seq_one_letter_code
_entity_poly.pdbx_strand_id
1 'polypeptide(L)'
;MSPVDTTLLVPIQLQALQVNPGVRAQGFRRWRMDYTRLPGFGSPEPDAFAEPRLDWAGDADSDGVHLQWVLPAALRTGHHDAADGTTAYPLVPNRWLVVRSATRVDRAPGDRVRSRGWVVESDHLGPDGASPYLDPTARTPTPTRIGRVLPLAGWREPAERPAPFLTAVAPGNITFAAYQPHAVGVFSLHDPADDVEDGSTLSYVVVGWYADPASDVLAPARQPAGLAARLAELGWSAGPDPAGRVADTTVCHGAIRALTYSRTFAAPRPVPAAMAVGNTSVDAVSALVRDRAARQPDAGLDPDLLEAFQYDLLHTLDDPDGPALLATRIHDAWFTARPGGSVWQVVAAQPDGDGPPAEPGTADPDWLAELNRAQARYDLAARRLAALQRELYELWWKRGRCNALSYRPEGLTDDRFAAELDPGRPESLAGRVAALRREVERARADVPWGTSQQELAAATDAYTARHPLPPRTVLKRADLPSFRSAADPVVVIAGVREGTFDENLGTGADGLLPCRFADQLVTALTLPLAGLVGPDGRLPDGSVPGPTPPPGVRIPVHAGDVADAPGIVPLTEQHGGVPVAAVFVALQTEAYLLDPAHAAEVAAIAAERVGLPWATAELTTAAEQLMAAGSGVTGTLPAILPQRWSQPWAPLFLEWQATYYPLPLDTLWTFDGTSYDASWRTTWTYPGPRPGQLPGHPFSISGRSLLTPQPSATFKARLDTYLTTLPEPTRTALSSFAASVDAWDLLSQALSGFNEQLALRDPASLRTPDAADVDPGTGLSIAELIGGGAVAMPMVDGPVTHGPPEPGGFQALRAGQFAFAQVRVVDRFGQSIDVYDIGRAGALTPTIAPGLVPQQPIDTGVATFIQLPPRLLEPARLDVGFAPGGPGEPDRPGGDAPAAADVVCAWIVPSPLDEALACYAPDGTALGELTETAGLTGPQVSWLPAPDSACATLDLLTGNFPVLAGFLRGLTVAGPAAFADLLRTVDATLWTIDPPGGGDETYLAALAGRPLALVCATLHGRSARPPRTDPRWPHTFDPVPSPVPAHTFGVRVGDAALRGDGLIGYLSVPDGGHFQAAYRPVGLMTDYVRPIVPDSFPTVRFDDASRTDLIVLMDPRLPVHLVTDILPVTTLTLPQRMVADAMAAMALTVRFGPLLTDLQPSAAGDAIVLARPPQVDGTWSWSERDGAGVTTFDIAPADGAARFPGTPPTVRSGWLRLHGGVRPPR
;
A
#
# COMPACT_ATOMS: atom_id res chain seq x y z
N MET A 1 -14.71 39.35 -31.52
CA MET A 1 -15.20 38.19 -30.75
C MET A 1 -15.76 38.73 -29.46
N SER A 2 -16.98 38.31 -29.12
CA SER A 2 -17.61 38.66 -27.85
C SER A 2 -16.85 37.94 -26.71
N PRO A 3 -16.81 38.48 -25.47
CA PRO A 3 -16.28 37.74 -24.31
C PRO A 3 -16.92 36.36 -24.12
N VAL A 4 -18.14 36.16 -24.63
CA VAL A 4 -18.85 34.88 -24.66
C VAL A 4 -18.17 33.85 -25.56
N ASP A 5 -17.54 34.26 -26.66
CA ASP A 5 -16.93 33.35 -27.65
C ASP A 5 -15.60 32.74 -27.14
N THR A 6 -14.95 33.39 -26.17
CA THR A 6 -13.64 32.99 -25.59
C THR A 6 -13.72 32.50 -24.15
N THR A 7 -14.92 32.30 -23.59
CA THR A 7 -15.09 31.75 -22.23
C THR A 7 -15.23 30.23 -22.26
N LEU A 8 -14.34 29.52 -21.56
CA LEU A 8 -14.47 28.08 -21.32
C LEU A 8 -15.32 27.82 -20.07
N LEU A 9 -16.40 27.07 -20.24
CA LEU A 9 -17.29 26.61 -19.19
C LEU A 9 -16.83 25.24 -18.69
N VAL A 10 -16.46 25.20 -17.40
CA VAL A 10 -16.00 24.00 -16.72
C VAL A 10 -17.10 23.54 -15.75
N PRO A 11 -17.68 22.35 -15.95
CA PRO A 11 -18.75 21.88 -15.08
C PRO A 11 -18.22 21.52 -13.69
N ILE A 12 -19.02 21.83 -12.66
CA ILE A 12 -18.80 21.43 -11.27
C ILE A 12 -20.03 20.69 -10.75
N GLN A 13 -19.82 19.70 -9.87
CA GLN A 13 -20.92 19.06 -9.17
C GLN A 13 -21.36 19.95 -8.01
N LEU A 14 -22.65 20.26 -7.98
CA LEU A 14 -23.30 21.00 -6.92
C LEU A 14 -24.13 20.02 -6.08
N GLN A 15 -24.03 20.12 -4.76
CA GLN A 15 -24.84 19.38 -3.79
C GLN A 15 -25.61 20.35 -2.91
N ALA A 16 -26.83 19.96 -2.53
CA ALA A 16 -27.70 20.75 -1.65
C ALA A 16 -28.25 19.86 -0.54
N LEU A 17 -27.79 20.08 0.69
CA LEU A 17 -28.35 19.43 1.88
C LEU A 17 -29.47 20.30 2.45
N GLN A 18 -30.70 19.80 2.44
CA GLN A 18 -31.79 20.46 3.13
C GLN A 18 -31.80 20.05 4.61
N VAL A 19 -31.79 21.02 5.51
CA VAL A 19 -31.78 20.83 6.96
C VAL A 19 -33.08 21.38 7.53
N ASN A 20 -33.72 20.56 8.36
CA ASN A 20 -34.92 20.89 9.12
C ASN A 20 -34.84 20.17 10.49
N PRO A 21 -35.78 20.40 11.43
CA PRO A 21 -35.74 19.76 12.74
C PRO A 21 -35.68 18.22 12.70
N GLY A 22 -36.37 17.60 11.73
CA GLY A 22 -36.34 16.16 11.51
C GLY A 22 -34.95 15.66 11.10
N VAL A 23 -34.30 16.32 10.15
CA VAL A 23 -32.95 16.00 9.67
C VAL A 23 -31.90 16.20 10.77
N ARG A 24 -31.98 17.31 11.53
CA ARG A 24 -31.04 17.59 12.65
C ARG A 24 -31.11 16.52 13.74
N ALA A 25 -32.31 16.00 14.03
CA ALA A 25 -32.51 14.94 15.02
C ALA A 25 -31.91 13.59 14.62
N GLN A 26 -31.57 13.38 13.34
CA GLN A 26 -31.01 12.11 12.89
C GLN A 26 -29.50 11.96 13.18
N GLY A 27 -28.83 13.02 13.67
CA GLY A 27 -27.44 12.98 14.11
C GLY A 27 -26.45 13.55 13.10
N PHE A 28 -25.61 14.47 13.58
CA PHE A 28 -24.52 15.11 12.87
C PHE A 28 -23.22 15.04 13.69
N ARG A 29 -22.09 14.90 13.00
CA ARG A 29 -20.76 15.04 13.53
C ARG A 29 -20.03 16.09 12.69
N ARG A 30 -19.91 17.31 13.26
CA ARG A 30 -19.34 18.49 12.60
C ARG A 30 -18.25 19.12 13.48
N TRP A 31 -17.08 19.37 12.91
CA TRP A 31 -15.96 20.05 13.57
C TRP A 31 -15.27 21.05 12.63
N ARG A 32 -14.45 21.93 13.20
CA ARG A 32 -13.62 22.89 12.47
C ARG A 32 -12.20 22.83 13.01
N MET A 33 -11.24 23.23 12.17
CA MET A 33 -9.86 23.45 12.60
C MET A 33 -9.82 24.59 13.61
N ASP A 34 -9.14 24.38 14.72
CA ASP A 34 -8.85 25.38 15.74
C ASP A 34 -7.37 25.76 15.71
N TYR A 35 -7.04 26.67 14.80
CA TYR A 35 -5.68 27.18 14.67
C TYR A 35 -5.18 27.94 15.91
N THR A 36 -6.05 28.30 16.86
CA THR A 36 -5.64 28.95 18.12
C THR A 36 -4.87 28.01 19.05
N ARG A 37 -4.87 26.69 18.78
CA ARG A 37 -4.07 25.69 19.51
C ARG A 37 -2.60 25.63 19.05
N LEU A 38 -2.28 26.13 17.85
CA LEU A 38 -0.92 26.08 17.28
C LEU A 38 0.13 26.86 18.09
N PRO A 39 -0.14 28.06 18.64
CA PRO A 39 0.78 28.74 19.55
C PRO A 39 1.14 27.87 20.77
N GLY A 40 0.21 27.04 21.24
CA GLY A 40 0.40 26.08 22.32
C GLY A 40 0.98 24.73 21.89
N PHE A 41 1.44 24.60 20.64
CA PHE A 41 1.96 23.36 20.04
C PHE A 41 0.94 22.20 20.02
N GLY A 42 -0.36 22.49 20.10
CA GLY A 42 -1.41 21.48 19.94
C GLY A 42 -1.84 21.31 18.48
N SER A 43 -2.38 20.13 18.14
CA SER A 43 -3.04 19.92 16.85
C SER A 43 -4.18 20.91 16.65
N PRO A 44 -4.27 21.57 15.47
CA PRO A 44 -5.43 22.38 15.12
C PRO A 44 -6.65 21.51 14.79
N GLU A 45 -6.46 20.23 14.44
CA GLU A 45 -7.58 19.32 14.26
C GLU A 45 -8.03 18.77 15.63
N PRO A 46 -9.33 18.85 15.99
CA PRO A 46 -9.84 18.23 17.20
C PRO A 46 -9.78 16.70 17.12
N ASP A 47 -9.44 16.08 18.26
CA ASP A 47 -9.40 14.63 18.43
C ASP A 47 -10.71 13.98 17.99
N ALA A 48 -10.64 12.73 17.53
CA ALA A 48 -11.82 11.95 17.20
C ALA A 48 -12.74 11.86 18.44
N PHE A 49 -14.06 11.93 18.23
CA PHE A 49 -15.09 11.93 19.28
C PHE A 49 -15.06 13.09 20.31
N ALA A 50 -14.07 13.99 20.31
CA ALA A 50 -14.02 15.15 21.20
C ALA A 50 -15.06 16.26 20.89
N GLU A 51 -15.30 17.13 21.88
CA GLU A 51 -16.04 18.41 21.81
C GLU A 51 -15.07 19.58 21.52
N PRO A 52 -15.48 20.69 20.86
CA PRO A 52 -16.85 21.17 20.70
C PRO A 52 -17.41 20.90 19.30
N ARG A 53 -18.53 20.19 19.27
CA ARG A 53 -19.34 19.98 18.07
C ARG A 53 -19.91 21.33 17.62
N LEU A 54 -19.98 21.55 16.30
CA LEU A 54 -21.03 22.40 15.75
C LEU A 54 -22.34 21.61 15.90
N ASP A 55 -22.94 21.65 17.10
CA ASP A 55 -24.11 20.85 17.41
C ASP A 55 -25.36 21.44 16.74
N TRP A 56 -25.71 20.86 15.60
CA TRP A 56 -26.92 21.19 14.88
C TRP A 56 -28.18 20.62 15.53
N ALA A 57 -28.09 19.64 16.44
CA ALA A 57 -29.28 19.01 17.01
C ALA A 57 -30.21 20.04 17.69
N GLY A 58 -29.63 21.03 18.38
CA GLY A 58 -30.35 22.11 19.06
C GLY A 58 -30.43 23.44 18.31
N ASP A 59 -29.72 23.59 17.19
CA ASP A 59 -29.56 24.88 16.53
C ASP A 59 -30.56 25.08 15.38
N ALA A 60 -31.57 25.91 15.62
CA ALA A 60 -32.57 26.25 14.60
C ALA A 60 -32.03 27.15 13.49
N ASP A 61 -30.94 27.89 13.74
CA ASP A 61 -30.32 28.75 12.73
C ASP A 61 -29.61 27.92 11.65
N SER A 62 -29.42 26.62 11.89
CA SER A 62 -28.87 25.69 10.91
C SER A 62 -29.88 25.19 9.86
N ASP A 63 -31.17 25.54 9.99
CA ASP A 63 -32.22 25.17 9.03
C ASP A 63 -32.10 25.89 7.68
N GLY A 64 -32.64 25.27 6.63
CA GLY A 64 -32.60 25.78 5.27
C GLY A 64 -31.84 24.84 4.33
N VAL A 65 -31.11 25.40 3.36
CA VAL A 65 -30.36 24.64 2.35
C VAL A 65 -28.88 24.98 2.44
N HIS A 66 -28.05 23.96 2.68
CA HIS A 66 -26.60 24.07 2.64
C HIS A 66 -26.09 23.58 1.29
N LEU A 67 -25.54 24.50 0.51
CA LEU A 67 -24.91 24.20 -0.78
C LEU A 67 -23.43 23.93 -0.60
N GLN A 68 -22.90 22.95 -1.33
CA GLN A 68 -21.46 22.76 -1.50
C GLN A 68 -21.20 22.40 -2.96
N TRP A 69 -20.16 22.98 -3.57
CA TRP A 69 -19.72 22.59 -4.90
C TRP A 69 -18.34 21.96 -4.88
N VAL A 70 -18.16 20.96 -5.73
CA VAL A 70 -16.92 20.20 -5.87
C VAL A 70 -16.13 20.76 -7.04
N LEU A 71 -14.91 21.22 -6.74
CA LEU A 71 -13.99 21.71 -7.75
C LEU A 71 -13.55 20.58 -8.70
N PRO A 72 -13.25 20.88 -9.98
CA PRO A 72 -12.70 19.91 -10.93
C PRO A 72 -11.47 19.20 -10.35
N ALA A 73 -11.28 17.92 -10.68
CA ALA A 73 -10.16 17.12 -10.14
C ALA A 73 -8.79 17.80 -10.39
N ALA A 74 -8.59 18.38 -11.57
CA ALA A 74 -7.39 19.15 -11.93
C ALA A 74 -7.04 20.26 -10.92
N LEU A 75 -8.06 20.89 -10.31
CA LEU A 75 -7.88 21.97 -9.34
C LEU A 75 -7.68 21.46 -7.91
N ARG A 76 -7.76 20.13 -7.70
CA ARG A 76 -7.59 19.45 -6.41
C ARG A 76 -6.37 18.54 -6.37
N THR A 77 -5.64 18.39 -7.48
CA THR A 77 -4.43 17.58 -7.59
C THR A 77 -3.20 18.44 -7.32
N GLY A 78 -2.35 18.00 -6.38
CA GLY A 78 -1.07 18.66 -6.09
C GLY A 78 0.07 18.08 -6.92
N HIS A 79 1.04 18.93 -7.29
CA HIS A 79 2.29 18.53 -7.91
C HIS A 79 3.41 18.53 -6.85
N HIS A 80 4.04 17.38 -6.66
CA HIS A 80 5.16 17.23 -5.74
C HIS A 80 6.48 17.49 -6.48
N ASP A 81 7.26 18.45 -6.01
CA ASP A 81 8.64 18.65 -6.45
C ASP A 81 9.57 17.87 -5.52
N ALA A 82 10.22 16.85 -6.09
CA ALA A 82 11.12 15.96 -5.35
C ALA A 82 12.44 16.64 -4.92
N ALA A 83 12.82 17.77 -5.53
CA ALA A 83 14.09 18.46 -5.27
C ALA A 83 14.04 19.31 -3.99
N ASP A 84 12.94 20.02 -3.77
CA ASP A 84 12.71 20.82 -2.56
C ASP A 84 11.72 20.15 -1.58
N GLY A 85 11.10 19.04 -1.98
CA GLY A 85 10.17 18.27 -1.16
C GLY A 85 8.81 18.95 -0.97
N THR A 86 8.50 19.97 -1.76
CA THR A 86 7.26 20.74 -1.63
C THR A 86 6.16 20.17 -2.51
N THR A 87 4.90 20.31 -2.07
CA THR A 87 3.73 19.96 -2.89
C THR A 87 2.92 21.22 -3.12
N ALA A 88 2.83 21.64 -4.38
CA ALA A 88 2.07 22.82 -4.79
C ALA A 88 0.71 22.41 -5.36
N TYR A 89 -0.35 23.13 -4.96
CA TYR A 89 -1.68 22.98 -5.52
C TYR A 89 -2.02 24.18 -6.41
N PRO A 90 -2.79 23.99 -7.50
CA PRO A 90 -3.20 25.09 -8.36
C PRO A 90 -4.14 26.06 -7.64
N LEU A 91 -4.10 27.33 -8.07
CA LEU A 91 -5.05 28.35 -7.64
C LEU A 91 -6.45 28.02 -8.16
N VAL A 92 -7.46 28.32 -7.35
CA VAL A 92 -8.87 28.00 -7.64
C VAL A 92 -9.73 29.26 -7.72
N PRO A 93 -10.91 29.22 -8.38
CA PRO A 93 -11.81 30.37 -8.45
C PRO A 93 -12.17 30.88 -7.04
N ASN A 94 -12.02 32.19 -6.84
CA ASN A 94 -12.19 32.87 -5.55
C ASN A 94 -13.43 33.79 -5.49
N ARG A 95 -14.23 33.83 -6.56
CA ARG A 95 -15.52 34.54 -6.61
C ARG A 95 -16.59 33.58 -7.07
N TRP A 96 -17.71 33.53 -6.37
CA TRP A 96 -18.85 32.69 -6.76
C TRP A 96 -20.16 33.47 -6.68
N LEU A 97 -20.93 33.43 -7.76
CA LEU A 97 -22.29 33.96 -7.82
C LEU A 97 -23.27 32.80 -7.67
N VAL A 98 -24.13 32.88 -6.66
CA VAL A 98 -25.19 31.91 -6.37
C VAL A 98 -26.53 32.60 -6.53
N VAL A 99 -27.43 32.04 -7.35
CA VAL A 99 -28.81 32.52 -7.47
C VAL A 99 -29.77 31.39 -7.25
N ARG A 100 -30.74 31.62 -6.37
CA ARG A 100 -31.87 30.73 -6.11
C ARG A 100 -33.12 31.28 -6.80
N SER A 101 -33.87 30.42 -7.48
CA SER A 101 -35.26 30.64 -7.86
C SER A 101 -36.19 29.76 -7.01
N ALA A 102 -37.31 30.31 -6.55
CA ALA A 102 -38.30 29.61 -5.74
C ALA A 102 -39.69 29.71 -6.38
N THR A 103 -40.30 28.54 -6.63
CA THR A 103 -41.62 28.39 -7.27
C THR A 103 -42.55 27.59 -6.36
N ARG A 104 -43.79 28.04 -6.18
CA ARG A 104 -44.79 27.35 -5.33
C ARG A 104 -45.41 26.15 -6.08
N VAL A 105 -45.74 25.06 -5.37
CA VAL A 105 -46.25 23.81 -5.99
C VAL A 105 -47.72 23.87 -6.43
N ASP A 106 -48.55 24.70 -5.79
CA ASP A 106 -49.97 24.97 -6.10
C ASP A 106 -50.17 26.19 -7.01
N ARG A 107 -49.14 26.55 -7.79
CA ARG A 107 -49.08 27.78 -8.58
C ARG A 107 -50.07 27.81 -9.75
N ALA A 108 -50.77 28.93 -9.92
CA ALA A 108 -51.46 29.27 -11.16
C ALA A 108 -50.48 29.95 -12.15
N PRO A 109 -50.68 29.82 -13.48
CA PRO A 109 -49.89 30.57 -14.46
C PRO A 109 -49.93 32.08 -14.15
N GLY A 110 -48.77 32.66 -13.78
CA GLY A 110 -48.64 34.09 -13.44
C GLY A 110 -48.23 34.42 -11.99
N ASP A 111 -48.18 33.47 -11.04
CA ASP A 111 -47.65 33.78 -9.70
C ASP A 111 -46.17 34.14 -9.75
N ARG A 112 -45.68 35.00 -8.84
CA ARG A 112 -44.29 35.52 -8.88
C ARG A 112 -43.29 34.45 -8.41
N VAL A 113 -42.38 34.04 -9.28
CA VAL A 113 -41.14 33.33 -8.88
C VAL A 113 -40.30 34.29 -8.04
N ARG A 114 -39.87 33.86 -6.86
CA ARG A 114 -38.98 34.64 -6.00
C ARG A 114 -37.54 34.27 -6.29
N SER A 115 -36.70 35.26 -6.60
CA SER A 115 -35.26 35.03 -6.78
C SER A 115 -34.45 35.76 -5.72
N ARG A 116 -33.39 35.11 -5.25
CA ARG A 116 -32.41 35.68 -4.30
C ARG A 116 -31.01 35.33 -4.77
N GLY A 117 -30.09 36.29 -4.70
CA GLY A 117 -28.72 36.15 -5.19
C GLY A 117 -27.68 36.53 -4.15
N TRP A 118 -26.55 35.86 -4.18
CA TRP A 118 -25.41 36.07 -3.29
C TRP A 118 -24.09 36.02 -4.05
N VAL A 119 -23.10 36.77 -3.57
CA VAL A 119 -21.71 36.65 -3.99
C VAL A 119 -20.89 36.11 -2.83
N VAL A 120 -20.10 35.06 -3.10
CA VAL A 120 -19.13 34.50 -2.16
C VAL A 120 -17.76 35.01 -2.54
N GLU A 121 -17.11 35.68 -1.60
CA GLU A 121 -15.71 36.11 -1.69
C GLU A 121 -14.85 35.12 -0.92
N SER A 122 -14.36 34.09 -1.61
CA SER A 122 -13.73 32.92 -1.01
C SER A 122 -12.34 33.21 -0.41
N ASP A 123 -11.69 34.30 -0.82
CA ASP A 123 -10.35 34.72 -0.38
C ASP A 123 -10.38 35.90 0.61
N HIS A 124 -11.56 36.34 1.05
CA HIS A 124 -11.67 37.39 2.05
C HIS A 124 -11.06 36.94 3.37
N LEU A 125 -10.04 37.65 3.86
CA LEU A 125 -9.38 37.38 5.13
C LEU A 125 -9.77 38.43 6.17
N GLY A 126 -10.25 37.99 7.33
CA GLY A 126 -10.64 38.90 8.40
C GLY A 126 -11.47 38.24 9.51
N PRO A 127 -11.75 38.97 10.60
CA PRO A 127 -12.53 38.45 11.73
C PRO A 127 -14.00 38.13 11.35
N ASP A 128 -14.51 38.77 10.30
CA ASP A 128 -15.83 38.56 9.69
C ASP A 128 -15.87 37.38 8.70
N GLY A 129 -14.73 36.73 8.42
CA GLY A 129 -14.67 35.50 7.63
C GLY A 129 -15.46 34.35 8.29
N ALA A 130 -15.97 33.42 7.50
CA ALA A 130 -16.88 32.37 7.95
C ALA A 130 -16.14 31.13 8.47
N SER A 131 -14.99 30.78 7.90
CA SER A 131 -14.25 29.55 8.22
C SER A 131 -12.87 29.85 8.83
N PRO A 132 -12.38 29.10 9.83
CA PRO A 132 -11.03 29.28 10.39
C PRO A 132 -9.94 29.06 9.33
N TYR A 133 -8.88 29.87 9.37
CA TYR A 133 -7.76 29.80 8.43
C TYR A 133 -6.45 30.30 9.07
N LEU A 134 -5.32 30.13 8.38
CA LEU A 134 -4.06 30.77 8.73
C LEU A 134 -3.76 31.91 7.75
N ASP A 135 -3.34 33.07 8.27
CA ASP A 135 -2.96 34.19 7.42
C ASP A 135 -1.78 33.79 6.52
N PRO A 136 -1.96 33.70 5.19
CA PRO A 136 -0.92 33.27 4.25
C PRO A 136 0.20 34.30 4.10
N THR A 137 0.01 35.53 4.59
CA THR A 137 1.00 36.61 4.53
C THR A 137 1.81 36.75 5.82
N ALA A 138 1.37 36.11 6.90
CA ALA A 138 2.05 36.15 8.18
C ALA A 138 3.28 35.23 8.19
N ARG A 139 4.39 35.71 8.77
CA ARG A 139 5.62 34.92 8.91
C ARG A 139 5.48 33.78 9.92
N THR A 140 4.67 33.99 10.95
CA THR A 140 4.37 32.97 11.96
C THR A 140 2.92 32.51 11.79
N PRO A 141 2.60 31.24 12.14
CA PRO A 141 1.24 30.72 12.08
C PRO A 141 0.27 31.60 12.86
N THR A 142 -0.47 32.45 12.15
CA THR A 142 -1.35 33.46 12.74
C THR A 142 -2.80 33.09 12.41
N PRO A 143 -3.60 32.68 13.41
CA PRO A 143 -5.00 32.33 13.19
C PRO A 143 -5.80 33.54 12.67
N THR A 144 -6.62 33.31 11.65
CA THR A 144 -7.57 34.26 11.09
C THR A 144 -8.83 33.51 10.64
N ARG A 145 -9.72 34.17 9.88
CA ARG A 145 -10.84 33.52 9.22
C ARG A 145 -10.88 33.91 7.74
N ILE A 146 -11.42 33.01 6.93
CA ILE A 146 -11.52 33.13 5.48
C ILE A 146 -12.97 33.01 5.01
N GLY A 147 -13.27 33.68 3.91
CA GLY A 147 -14.49 33.51 3.13
C GLY A 147 -15.66 34.30 3.69
N ARG A 148 -16.43 34.99 2.85
CA ARG A 148 -17.68 35.65 3.27
C ARG A 148 -18.75 35.57 2.19
N VAL A 149 -20.01 35.64 2.62
CA VAL A 149 -21.18 35.64 1.73
C VAL A 149 -21.88 36.98 1.83
N LEU A 150 -22.07 37.65 0.69
CA LEU A 150 -22.72 38.95 0.60
C LEU A 150 -23.97 38.85 -0.30
N PRO A 151 -25.05 39.59 -0.01
CA PRO A 151 -26.16 39.73 -0.95
C PRO A 151 -25.67 40.32 -2.29
N LEU A 152 -26.20 39.82 -3.41
CA LEU A 152 -25.89 40.33 -4.75
C LEU A 152 -26.28 41.80 -4.92
N ALA A 153 -27.37 42.22 -4.27
CA ALA A 153 -27.88 43.58 -4.37
C ALA A 153 -26.86 44.60 -3.82
N GLY A 154 -26.38 45.48 -4.70
CA GLY A 154 -25.41 46.53 -4.35
C GLY A 154 -23.95 46.06 -4.23
N TRP A 155 -23.65 44.80 -4.52
CA TRP A 155 -22.27 44.29 -4.53
C TRP A 155 -21.46 44.87 -5.69
N ARG A 156 -20.16 45.14 -5.43
CA ARG A 156 -19.16 45.49 -6.43
C ARG A 156 -17.85 44.80 -6.10
N GLU A 157 -17.11 44.42 -7.13
CA GLU A 157 -15.78 43.83 -6.98
C GLU A 157 -14.85 44.75 -6.18
N PRO A 158 -14.18 44.25 -5.12
CA PRO A 158 -13.24 45.03 -4.34
C PRO A 158 -12.08 45.60 -5.17
N ALA A 159 -11.71 46.85 -4.89
CA ALA A 159 -10.60 47.55 -5.56
C ALA A 159 -9.23 47.06 -5.09
N GLU A 160 -9.08 46.79 -3.80
CA GLU A 160 -7.89 46.14 -3.21
C GLU A 160 -8.13 44.63 -3.11
N ARG A 161 -7.18 43.85 -3.60
CA ARG A 161 -7.25 42.38 -3.63
C ARG A 161 -6.02 41.81 -2.95
N PRO A 162 -6.15 40.76 -2.14
CA PRO A 162 -4.99 40.04 -1.62
C PRO A 162 -4.21 39.42 -2.78
N ALA A 163 -2.92 39.16 -2.56
CA ALA A 163 -2.15 38.33 -3.48
C ALA A 163 -2.83 36.95 -3.60
N PRO A 164 -2.94 36.35 -4.80
CA PRO A 164 -3.59 35.05 -4.97
C PRO A 164 -2.93 33.95 -4.13
N PHE A 165 -3.71 33.32 -3.24
CA PHE A 165 -3.22 32.24 -2.37
C PHE A 165 -4.18 31.04 -2.24
N LEU A 166 -5.44 31.21 -2.66
CA LEU A 166 -6.49 30.22 -2.41
C LEU A 166 -6.30 28.98 -3.29
N THR A 167 -6.20 27.82 -2.66
CA THR A 167 -6.16 26.50 -3.31
C THR A 167 -7.26 25.60 -2.75
N ALA A 168 -7.38 24.37 -3.28
CA ALA A 168 -8.34 23.38 -2.77
C ALA A 168 -8.00 22.84 -1.36
N VAL A 169 -6.78 23.05 -0.88
CA VAL A 169 -6.31 22.65 0.46
C VAL A 169 -6.02 23.89 1.31
N ALA A 170 -6.18 23.76 2.62
CA ALA A 170 -5.79 24.78 3.59
C ALA A 170 -4.53 24.34 4.35
N PRO A 171 -3.77 25.26 4.96
CA PRO A 171 -2.63 24.92 5.80
C PRO A 171 -2.99 23.87 6.88
N GLY A 172 -2.34 22.70 6.83
CA GLY A 172 -2.61 21.58 7.73
C GLY A 172 -4.01 20.97 7.62
N ASN A 173 -4.75 21.19 6.53
CA ASN A 173 -6.08 20.65 6.30
C ASN A 173 -6.29 20.31 4.82
N ILE A 174 -6.02 19.05 4.47
CA ILE A 174 -6.19 18.51 3.11
C ILE A 174 -7.66 18.34 2.69
N THR A 175 -8.60 18.40 3.65
CA THR A 175 -10.04 18.20 3.40
C THR A 175 -10.81 19.51 3.28
N PHE A 176 -10.11 20.65 3.19
CA PHE A 176 -10.69 22.00 3.19
C PHE A 176 -11.84 22.15 2.18
N ALA A 177 -11.62 21.86 0.90
CA ALA A 177 -12.69 21.93 -0.11
C ALA A 177 -13.64 20.71 -0.09
N ALA A 178 -13.26 19.62 0.57
CA ALA A 178 -14.01 18.36 0.59
C ALA A 178 -15.12 18.34 1.65
N TYR A 179 -14.82 18.82 2.86
CA TYR A 179 -15.72 18.78 4.01
C TYR A 179 -16.38 20.14 4.22
N GLN A 180 -17.69 20.22 4.03
CA GLN A 180 -18.47 21.46 4.03
C GLN A 180 -18.23 22.35 5.28
N PRO A 181 -18.13 21.81 6.51
CA PRO A 181 -17.85 22.62 7.70
C PRO A 181 -16.55 23.44 7.65
N HIS A 182 -15.58 23.03 6.84
CA HIS A 182 -14.27 23.68 6.69
C HIS A 182 -14.26 24.82 5.67
N ALA A 183 -15.20 24.84 4.71
CA ALA A 183 -15.22 25.80 3.60
C ALA A 183 -16.54 26.58 3.49
N VAL A 184 -17.22 26.81 4.62
CA VAL A 184 -18.40 27.70 4.68
C VAL A 184 -17.98 29.11 4.27
N GLY A 185 -18.70 29.72 3.33
CA GLY A 185 -18.36 31.03 2.77
C GLY A 185 -17.14 31.01 1.83
N VAL A 186 -16.68 29.83 1.41
CA VAL A 186 -15.56 29.65 0.47
C VAL A 186 -16.02 28.82 -0.73
N PHE A 187 -16.34 27.54 -0.51
CA PHE A 187 -16.87 26.61 -1.51
C PHE A 187 -18.27 26.08 -1.11
N SER A 188 -18.92 26.81 -0.22
CA SER A 188 -20.22 26.47 0.35
C SER A 188 -20.97 27.73 0.75
N LEU A 189 -22.30 27.66 0.65
CA LEU A 189 -23.23 28.71 1.07
C LEU A 189 -24.38 28.08 1.87
N HIS A 190 -24.81 28.75 2.94
CA HIS A 190 -26.03 28.41 3.66
C HIS A 190 -27.13 29.42 3.29
N ASP A 191 -28.23 28.91 2.73
CA ASP A 191 -29.45 29.67 2.50
C ASP A 191 -30.48 29.30 3.58
N PRO A 192 -30.86 30.24 4.47
CA PRO A 192 -31.85 29.96 5.52
C PRO A 192 -33.25 29.64 4.96
N ALA A 193 -33.53 29.99 3.70
CA ALA A 193 -34.84 29.82 3.07
C ALA A 193 -36.00 30.40 3.92
N ASP A 194 -35.72 31.48 4.65
CA ASP A 194 -36.65 32.19 5.52
C ASP A 194 -37.75 32.92 4.74
N ASP A 195 -37.46 33.26 3.49
CA ASP A 195 -38.37 33.90 2.53
C ASP A 195 -39.14 32.92 1.63
N VAL A 196 -39.06 31.61 1.92
CA VAL A 196 -39.65 30.50 1.14
C VAL A 196 -40.76 29.79 1.92
N GLU A 197 -41.88 29.53 1.24
CA GLU A 197 -43.02 28.79 1.79
C GLU A 197 -42.79 27.27 1.74
N ASP A 198 -43.34 26.54 2.72
CA ASP A 198 -43.25 25.09 2.76
C ASP A 198 -43.90 24.45 1.52
N GLY A 199 -43.27 23.43 0.96
CA GLY A 199 -43.69 22.80 -0.29
C GLY A 199 -43.22 23.53 -1.56
N SER A 200 -42.54 24.67 -1.49
CA SER A 200 -41.98 25.32 -2.69
C SER A 200 -40.87 24.48 -3.33
N THR A 201 -40.73 24.59 -4.64
CA THR A 201 -39.63 24.04 -5.43
C THR A 201 -38.52 25.08 -5.57
N LEU A 202 -37.30 24.71 -5.21
CA LEU A 202 -36.10 25.55 -5.27
C LEU A 202 -35.13 25.04 -6.33
N SER A 203 -34.53 25.99 -7.04
CA SER A 203 -33.47 25.72 -8.00
C SER A 203 -32.33 26.70 -7.80
N TYR A 204 -31.10 26.22 -7.96
CA TYR A 204 -29.89 27.01 -7.70
C TYR A 204 -28.97 26.96 -8.91
N VAL A 205 -28.37 28.10 -9.25
CA VAL A 205 -27.30 28.23 -10.24
C VAL A 205 -26.08 28.82 -9.54
N VAL A 206 -24.94 28.16 -9.67
CA VAL A 206 -23.65 28.57 -9.09
C VAL A 206 -22.65 28.77 -10.22
N VAL A 207 -22.01 29.93 -10.24
CA VAL A 207 -20.99 30.29 -11.25
C VAL A 207 -19.77 30.88 -10.56
N GLY A 208 -18.59 30.34 -10.83
CA GLY A 208 -17.32 30.76 -10.23
C GLY A 208 -16.33 31.29 -11.25
N TRP A 209 -15.58 32.33 -10.88
CA TRP A 209 -14.51 32.91 -11.70
C TRP A 209 -13.30 33.34 -10.85
N TYR A 210 -12.19 33.60 -11.52
CA TYR A 210 -10.99 34.18 -10.91
C TYR A 210 -11.12 35.71 -10.89
N ALA A 211 -11.08 36.32 -9.71
CA ALA A 211 -11.11 37.78 -9.57
C ALA A 211 -9.96 38.44 -10.34
N ASP A 212 -8.76 37.86 -10.26
CA ASP A 212 -7.60 38.21 -11.06
C ASP A 212 -7.44 37.25 -12.26
N PRO A 213 -7.63 37.73 -13.51
CA PRO A 213 -7.45 36.90 -14.69
C PRO A 213 -6.05 36.29 -14.83
N ALA A 214 -5.00 36.90 -14.26
CA ALA A 214 -3.65 36.33 -14.32
C ALA A 214 -3.50 35.04 -13.50
N SER A 215 -4.39 34.82 -12.54
CA SER A 215 -4.45 33.61 -11.71
C SER A 215 -5.24 32.46 -12.34
N ASP A 216 -5.86 32.70 -13.50
CA ASP A 216 -6.66 31.70 -14.21
C ASP A 216 -5.78 30.51 -14.65
N VAL A 217 -6.28 29.29 -14.46
CA VAL A 217 -5.57 28.05 -14.82
C VAL A 217 -5.21 27.94 -16.30
N LEU A 218 -5.92 28.67 -17.17
CA LEU A 218 -5.64 28.76 -18.61
C LEU A 218 -4.69 29.92 -18.98
N ALA A 219 -4.33 30.81 -18.04
CA ALA A 219 -3.45 31.94 -18.30
C ALA A 219 -2.11 31.57 -18.99
N PRO A 220 -1.45 30.43 -18.69
CA PRO A 220 -0.24 30.02 -19.39
C PRO A 220 -0.43 29.67 -20.88
N ALA A 221 -1.65 29.37 -21.32
CA ALA A 221 -1.91 28.76 -22.63
C ALA A 221 -3.27 29.18 -23.25
N ARG A 222 -3.54 30.49 -23.30
CA ARG A 222 -4.79 31.05 -23.87
C ARG A 222 -4.91 30.94 -25.39
N GLN A 223 -3.77 30.82 -26.07
CA GLN A 223 -3.69 30.81 -27.54
C GLN A 223 -3.93 29.41 -28.11
N PRO A 224 -4.44 29.29 -29.35
CA PRO A 224 -4.83 28.01 -29.94
C PRO A 224 -3.72 26.95 -29.96
N ALA A 225 -2.46 27.38 -30.15
CA ALA A 225 -1.30 26.49 -30.22
C ALA A 225 -0.99 25.77 -28.90
N GLY A 226 -1.37 26.35 -27.75
CA GLY A 226 -1.10 25.80 -26.41
C GLY A 226 -2.33 25.28 -25.68
N LEU A 227 -3.53 25.73 -26.07
CA LEU A 227 -4.78 25.43 -25.35
C LEU A 227 -5.08 23.93 -25.28
N ALA A 228 -4.95 23.20 -26.40
CA ALA A 228 -5.24 21.76 -26.44
C ALA A 228 -4.30 20.96 -25.51
N ALA A 229 -3.01 21.31 -25.47
CA ALA A 229 -2.04 20.67 -24.57
C ALA A 229 -2.36 20.98 -23.10
N ARG A 230 -2.75 22.23 -22.80
CA ARG A 230 -3.15 22.62 -21.45
C ARG A 230 -4.41 21.93 -20.98
N LEU A 231 -5.42 21.78 -21.84
CA LEU A 231 -6.64 21.03 -21.52
C LEU A 231 -6.31 19.55 -21.23
N ALA A 232 -5.44 18.93 -22.04
CA ALA A 232 -4.99 17.56 -21.80
C ALA A 232 -4.23 17.41 -20.47
N GLU A 233 -3.36 18.35 -20.12
CA GLU A 233 -2.67 18.39 -18.82
C GLU A 233 -3.66 18.49 -17.64
N LEU A 234 -4.73 19.26 -17.81
CA LEU A 234 -5.81 19.39 -16.83
C LEU A 234 -6.80 18.22 -16.86
N GLY A 235 -6.65 17.25 -17.77
CA GLY A 235 -7.63 16.17 -17.95
C GLY A 235 -9.00 16.66 -18.43
N TRP A 236 -9.05 17.76 -19.18
CA TRP A 236 -10.27 18.38 -19.71
C TRP A 236 -10.35 18.20 -21.23
N SER A 237 -11.58 18.18 -21.78
CA SER A 237 -11.84 18.21 -23.22
C SER A 237 -12.78 19.37 -23.57
N ALA A 238 -12.75 19.86 -24.82
CA ALA A 238 -13.58 20.99 -25.26
C ALA A 238 -14.35 20.71 -26.56
N GLY A 239 -14.86 19.49 -26.71
CA GLY A 239 -15.59 19.05 -27.89
C GLY A 239 -14.70 18.78 -29.12
N PRO A 240 -15.29 18.53 -30.31
CA PRO A 240 -14.58 17.97 -31.47
C PRO A 240 -13.63 18.93 -32.23
N ASP A 241 -13.57 20.22 -31.88
CA ASP A 241 -12.69 21.18 -32.57
C ASP A 241 -12.11 22.28 -31.64
N PRO A 242 -11.23 21.91 -30.68
CA PRO A 242 -10.50 22.91 -29.89
C PRO A 242 -9.40 23.61 -30.71
N ALA A 243 -9.04 23.06 -31.87
CA ALA A 243 -7.93 23.53 -32.71
C ALA A 243 -8.32 24.84 -33.43
N GLY A 244 -7.86 25.97 -32.90
CA GLY A 244 -8.16 27.31 -33.43
C GLY A 244 -9.00 28.18 -32.49
N ARG A 245 -9.48 27.63 -31.36
CA ARG A 245 -10.17 28.36 -30.30
C ARG A 245 -9.19 29.15 -29.43
N VAL A 246 -9.63 30.31 -28.96
CA VAL A 246 -8.99 31.08 -27.87
C VAL A 246 -9.84 30.92 -26.61
N ALA A 247 -9.22 30.67 -25.46
CA ALA A 247 -9.90 30.61 -24.17
C ALA A 247 -9.24 31.61 -23.22
N ASP A 248 -9.90 32.75 -23.01
CA ASP A 248 -9.36 33.85 -22.20
C ASP A 248 -9.71 33.73 -20.72
N THR A 249 -10.83 33.07 -20.41
CA THR A 249 -11.40 32.98 -19.07
C THR A 249 -12.01 31.61 -18.81
N THR A 250 -11.73 31.06 -17.64
CA THR A 250 -12.35 29.87 -17.07
C THR A 250 -13.53 30.26 -16.19
N VAL A 251 -14.69 29.68 -16.46
CA VAL A 251 -15.90 29.84 -15.64
C VAL A 251 -16.38 28.48 -15.17
N CYS A 252 -16.32 28.25 -13.86
CA CYS A 252 -16.85 27.03 -13.25
C CYS A 252 -18.36 27.17 -13.06
N HIS A 253 -19.17 26.17 -13.41
CA HIS A 253 -20.63 26.27 -13.25
C HIS A 253 -21.30 24.96 -12.83
N GLY A 254 -22.38 25.08 -12.03
CA GLY A 254 -23.20 23.96 -11.57
C GLY A 254 -24.62 24.41 -11.21
N ALA A 255 -25.56 23.48 -11.20
CA ALA A 255 -26.95 23.79 -10.87
C ALA A 255 -27.64 22.66 -10.07
N ILE A 256 -28.61 23.04 -9.23
CA ILE A 256 -29.58 22.14 -8.59
C ILE A 256 -30.95 22.45 -9.19
N ARG A 257 -31.68 21.40 -9.56
CA ARG A 257 -33.00 21.51 -10.18
C ARG A 257 -34.06 20.84 -9.31
N ALA A 258 -35.20 21.51 -9.20
CA ALA A 258 -36.41 20.97 -8.62
C ALA A 258 -36.29 20.37 -7.19
N LEU A 259 -35.55 21.03 -6.29
CA LEU A 259 -35.49 20.66 -4.86
C LEU A 259 -36.82 21.02 -4.18
N THR A 260 -37.56 20.03 -3.67
CA THR A 260 -38.81 20.29 -2.94
C THR A 260 -38.52 20.66 -1.49
N TYR A 261 -38.69 21.94 -1.16
CA TYR A 261 -38.49 22.45 0.19
C TYR A 261 -39.59 21.95 1.13
N SER A 262 -39.18 21.44 2.29
CA SER A 262 -40.03 20.81 3.30
C SER A 262 -39.49 21.03 4.72
N ARG A 263 -40.30 21.61 5.59
CA ARG A 263 -39.95 21.86 6.99
C ARG A 263 -40.10 20.63 7.90
N THR A 264 -40.64 19.52 7.38
CA THR A 264 -41.07 18.36 8.20
C THR A 264 -40.61 17.00 7.69
N PHE A 265 -39.95 16.90 6.53
CA PHE A 265 -39.49 15.61 6.02
C PHE A 265 -38.35 15.01 6.87
N ALA A 266 -38.23 13.69 6.86
CA ALA A 266 -37.07 12.96 7.36
C ALA A 266 -36.24 12.48 6.17
N ALA A 267 -34.93 12.73 6.19
CA ALA A 267 -34.05 12.23 5.14
C ALA A 267 -33.91 10.70 5.20
N PRO A 268 -33.95 10.00 4.05
CA PRO A 268 -33.53 8.60 4.00
C PRO A 268 -32.07 8.49 4.42
N ARG A 269 -31.73 7.42 5.14
CA ARG A 269 -30.36 7.14 5.56
C ARG A 269 -29.91 5.75 5.11
N PRO A 270 -28.64 5.60 4.71
CA PRO A 270 -28.05 4.29 4.53
C PRO A 270 -28.13 3.49 5.84
N VAL A 271 -28.21 2.17 5.70
CA VAL A 271 -28.19 1.24 6.82
C VAL A 271 -26.95 0.38 6.67
N PRO A 272 -25.97 0.49 7.58
CA PRO A 272 -24.79 -0.37 7.55
C PRO A 272 -25.20 -1.84 7.50
N ALA A 273 -24.70 -2.57 6.50
CA ALA A 273 -25.07 -3.96 6.26
C ALA A 273 -24.07 -4.94 6.88
N ALA A 274 -22.78 -4.60 6.85
CA ALA A 274 -21.71 -5.41 7.43
C ALA A 274 -20.47 -4.56 7.73
N MET A 275 -19.64 -5.06 8.65
CA MET A 275 -18.32 -4.50 8.98
C MET A 275 -17.33 -5.65 9.12
N ALA A 276 -16.12 -5.50 8.57
CA ALA A 276 -15.04 -6.45 8.76
C ALA A 276 -13.70 -5.77 9.06
N VAL A 277 -12.80 -6.52 9.68
CA VAL A 277 -11.47 -6.06 10.09
C VAL A 277 -10.42 -7.06 9.60
N GLY A 278 -9.36 -6.57 8.97
CA GLY A 278 -8.27 -7.37 8.43
C GLY A 278 -6.92 -6.65 8.55
N ASN A 279 -5.81 -7.35 8.26
CA ASN A 279 -4.51 -6.66 8.12
C ASN A 279 -4.46 -5.86 6.82
N THR A 280 -5.21 -6.28 5.81
CA THR A 280 -5.40 -5.58 4.54
C THR A 280 -6.88 -5.45 4.19
N SER A 281 -7.21 -4.62 3.19
CA SER A 281 -8.56 -4.53 2.62
C SER A 281 -8.98 -5.85 1.95
N VAL A 282 -8.03 -6.59 1.38
CA VAL A 282 -8.27 -7.91 0.76
C VAL A 282 -8.73 -8.89 1.82
N ASP A 283 -7.97 -9.02 2.92
CA ASP A 283 -8.29 -9.95 4.02
C ASP A 283 -9.66 -9.65 4.64
N ALA A 284 -9.99 -8.37 4.83
CA ALA A 284 -11.27 -7.94 5.39
C ALA A 284 -12.44 -8.26 4.44
N VAL A 285 -12.29 -8.08 3.12
CA VAL A 285 -13.29 -8.50 2.13
C VAL A 285 -13.40 -10.02 2.07
N SER A 286 -12.29 -10.75 2.04
CA SER A 286 -12.26 -12.22 2.10
C SER A 286 -13.00 -12.73 3.34
N ALA A 287 -12.84 -12.08 4.49
CA ALA A 287 -13.56 -12.41 5.71
C ALA A 287 -15.08 -12.22 5.59
N LEU A 288 -15.54 -11.10 4.98
CA LEU A 288 -16.97 -10.88 4.68
C LEU A 288 -17.54 -11.95 3.76
N VAL A 289 -16.79 -12.32 2.71
CA VAL A 289 -17.21 -13.35 1.75
C VAL A 289 -17.25 -14.71 2.41
N ARG A 290 -16.26 -15.05 3.24
CA ARG A 290 -16.20 -16.31 4.00
C ARG A 290 -17.38 -16.43 4.97
N ASP A 291 -17.69 -15.37 5.71
CA ASP A 291 -18.87 -15.32 6.59
C ASP A 291 -20.18 -15.48 5.81
N ARG A 292 -20.29 -14.85 4.64
CA ARG A 292 -21.46 -15.02 3.77
C ARG A 292 -21.58 -16.43 3.20
N ALA A 293 -20.48 -17.02 2.74
CA ALA A 293 -20.42 -18.39 2.23
C ALA A 293 -20.82 -19.39 3.33
N ALA A 294 -20.37 -19.18 4.57
CA ALA A 294 -20.79 -20.00 5.72
C ALA A 294 -22.30 -19.90 6.00
N ARG A 295 -22.89 -18.72 5.83
CA ARG A 295 -24.35 -18.50 5.96
C ARG A 295 -25.17 -19.01 4.76
N GLN A 296 -24.55 -19.16 3.59
CA GLN A 296 -25.18 -19.60 2.34
C GLN A 296 -24.32 -20.64 1.60
N PRO A 297 -24.19 -21.88 2.12
CA PRO A 297 -23.27 -22.88 1.54
C PRO A 297 -23.60 -23.24 0.08
N ASP A 298 -24.88 -23.18 -0.30
CA ASP A 298 -25.36 -23.51 -1.65
C ASP A 298 -25.07 -22.40 -2.69
N ALA A 299 -24.49 -21.27 -2.28
CA ALA A 299 -24.17 -20.15 -3.17
C ALA A 299 -22.94 -20.40 -4.07
N GLY A 300 -22.20 -21.50 -3.85
CA GLY A 300 -21.02 -21.86 -4.65
C GLY A 300 -19.86 -20.84 -4.52
N LEU A 301 -19.80 -20.12 -3.40
CA LEU A 301 -18.76 -19.13 -3.13
C LEU A 301 -17.54 -19.81 -2.51
N ASP A 302 -16.41 -19.74 -3.21
CA ASP A 302 -15.11 -20.17 -2.68
C ASP A 302 -14.28 -18.95 -2.27
N PRO A 303 -14.11 -18.70 -0.96
CA PRO A 303 -13.35 -17.54 -0.47
C PRO A 303 -11.84 -17.66 -0.77
N ASP A 304 -11.29 -18.87 -0.85
CA ASP A 304 -9.87 -19.09 -1.07
C ASP A 304 -9.52 -18.80 -2.55
N LEU A 305 -10.41 -19.14 -3.49
CA LEU A 305 -10.28 -18.73 -4.90
C LEU A 305 -10.32 -17.21 -5.08
N LEU A 306 -11.22 -16.52 -4.36
CA LEU A 306 -11.32 -15.06 -4.42
C LEU A 306 -10.05 -14.39 -3.88
N GLU A 307 -9.53 -14.89 -2.77
CA GLU A 307 -8.30 -14.39 -2.15
C GLU A 307 -7.07 -14.67 -3.04
N ALA A 308 -6.96 -15.89 -3.59
CA ALA A 308 -5.92 -16.25 -4.56
C ALA A 308 -5.95 -15.34 -5.80
N PHE A 309 -7.13 -15.06 -6.36
CA PHE A 309 -7.28 -14.12 -7.46
C PHE A 309 -6.81 -12.71 -7.08
N GLN A 310 -7.20 -12.22 -5.90
CA GLN A 310 -6.75 -10.91 -5.38
C GLN A 310 -5.27 -10.84 -5.03
N TYR A 311 -4.55 -11.96 -5.01
CA TYR A 311 -3.09 -12.01 -4.85
C TYR A 311 -2.35 -12.49 -6.11
N ASP A 312 -3.05 -12.67 -7.23
CA ASP A 312 -2.50 -13.18 -8.51
C ASP A 312 -1.94 -14.62 -8.44
N LEU A 313 -2.52 -15.44 -7.57
CA LEU A 313 -2.14 -16.83 -7.31
C LEU A 313 -3.20 -17.85 -7.73
N LEU A 314 -4.18 -17.43 -8.54
CA LEU A 314 -5.24 -18.33 -9.01
C LEU A 314 -4.68 -19.51 -9.81
N HIS A 315 -3.60 -19.29 -10.57
CA HIS A 315 -2.96 -20.32 -11.40
C HIS A 315 -2.15 -21.34 -10.61
N THR A 316 -1.76 -21.04 -9.36
CA THR A 316 -0.98 -21.92 -8.49
C THR A 316 -1.82 -22.60 -7.42
N LEU A 317 -3.11 -22.25 -7.28
CA LEU A 317 -3.92 -22.76 -6.17
C LEU A 317 -4.19 -24.26 -6.28
N ASP A 318 -4.28 -24.77 -7.52
CA ASP A 318 -4.47 -26.20 -7.80
C ASP A 318 -3.19 -27.03 -7.61
N ASP A 319 -2.03 -26.38 -7.43
CA ASP A 319 -0.78 -27.07 -7.15
C ASP A 319 -0.81 -27.69 -5.75
N PRO A 320 -0.12 -28.81 -5.49
CA PRO A 320 -0.17 -29.49 -4.19
C PRO A 320 0.25 -28.64 -2.97
N ASP A 321 1.07 -27.60 -3.18
CA ASP A 321 1.47 -26.59 -2.19
C ASP A 321 0.83 -25.21 -2.40
N GLY A 322 -0.14 -25.10 -3.31
CA GLY A 322 -0.89 -23.87 -3.61
C GLY A 322 -1.46 -23.16 -2.37
N PRO A 323 -2.13 -23.87 -1.43
CA PRO A 323 -2.61 -23.26 -0.19
C PRO A 323 -1.50 -22.66 0.70
N ALA A 324 -0.32 -23.30 0.75
CA ALA A 324 0.81 -22.80 1.53
C ALA A 324 1.47 -21.57 0.88
N LEU A 325 1.55 -21.55 -0.46
CA LEU A 325 1.98 -20.37 -1.23
C LEU A 325 1.03 -19.20 -1.04
N LEU A 326 -0.29 -19.44 -1.06
CA LEU A 326 -1.30 -18.42 -0.78
C LEU A 326 -1.15 -17.87 0.64
N ALA A 327 -1.04 -18.74 1.65
CA ALA A 327 -0.86 -18.33 3.05
C ALA A 327 0.40 -17.46 3.25
N THR A 328 1.52 -17.83 2.61
CA THR A 328 2.77 -17.05 2.60
C THR A 328 2.56 -15.67 1.99
N ARG A 329 1.86 -15.60 0.85
CA ARG A 329 1.59 -14.34 0.15
C ARG A 329 0.66 -13.40 0.92
N ILE A 330 -0.35 -13.95 1.60
CA ILE A 330 -1.25 -13.22 2.51
C ILE A 330 -0.43 -12.63 3.66
N HIS A 331 0.38 -13.45 4.34
CA HIS A 331 1.21 -13.01 5.45
C HIS A 331 2.17 -11.89 5.02
N ASP A 332 2.82 -12.01 3.87
CA ASP A 332 3.71 -10.97 3.34
C ASP A 332 2.99 -9.64 3.07
N ALA A 333 1.71 -9.69 2.70
CA ALA A 333 0.89 -8.50 2.45
C ALA A 333 0.53 -7.73 3.73
N TRP A 334 0.70 -8.33 4.92
CA TRP A 334 0.47 -7.67 6.21
C TRP A 334 1.54 -6.63 6.56
N PHE A 335 2.59 -6.52 5.74
CA PHE A 335 3.75 -5.67 5.97
C PHE A 335 3.93 -4.63 4.86
N THR A 336 4.28 -3.42 5.26
CA THR A 336 4.68 -2.35 4.35
C THR A 336 6.19 -2.36 4.13
N ALA A 337 6.62 -2.22 2.88
CA ALA A 337 8.02 -2.12 2.50
C ALA A 337 8.57 -0.71 2.78
N ARG A 338 9.82 -0.64 3.28
CA ARG A 338 10.62 0.58 3.38
C ARG A 338 11.97 0.35 2.70
N PRO A 339 12.55 1.36 2.02
CA PRO A 339 13.81 1.18 1.29
C PRO A 339 14.93 0.58 2.14
N GLY A 340 15.56 -0.49 1.63
CA GLY A 340 16.64 -1.23 2.30
C GLY A 340 18.03 -0.60 2.15
N GLY A 341 18.17 0.37 1.26
CA GLY A 341 19.45 0.84 0.72
C GLY A 341 19.72 0.22 -0.65
N SER A 342 20.94 0.39 -1.14
CA SER A 342 21.34 -0.07 -2.48
C SER A 342 22.68 -0.80 -2.46
N VAL A 343 22.93 -1.59 -3.51
CA VAL A 343 24.20 -2.24 -3.78
C VAL A 343 24.52 -2.10 -5.27
N TRP A 344 25.79 -1.93 -5.59
CA TRP A 344 26.28 -1.85 -6.96
C TRP A 344 26.72 -3.22 -7.44
N GLN A 345 26.33 -3.55 -8.68
CA GLN A 345 26.64 -4.81 -9.34
C GLN A 345 27.14 -4.52 -10.76
N VAL A 346 28.08 -5.34 -11.22
CA VAL A 346 28.49 -5.36 -12.62
C VAL A 346 27.66 -6.42 -13.32
N VAL A 347 26.86 -6.01 -14.30
CA VAL A 347 25.98 -6.90 -15.06
C VAL A 347 26.38 -6.90 -16.52
N ALA A 348 26.07 -7.96 -17.25
CA ALA A 348 26.27 -8.00 -18.70
C ALA A 348 25.49 -6.85 -19.36
N ALA A 349 26.13 -6.16 -20.31
CA ALA A 349 25.46 -5.15 -21.11
C ALA A 349 24.34 -5.84 -21.91
N GLN A 350 23.13 -5.28 -21.84
CA GLN A 350 22.00 -5.79 -22.62
C GLN A 350 22.32 -5.60 -24.12
N PRO A 351 22.19 -6.62 -24.98
CA PRO A 351 22.48 -6.45 -26.40
C PRO A 351 21.47 -5.49 -27.04
N ASP A 352 21.94 -4.63 -27.95
CA ASP A 352 21.06 -3.92 -28.90
C ASP A 352 20.51 -4.95 -29.92
N GLY A 353 19.45 -5.72 -29.57
CA GLY A 353 18.72 -6.66 -30.45
C GLY A 353 18.43 -8.05 -29.86
N ASP A 354 17.76 -8.92 -30.65
CA ASP A 354 17.30 -10.29 -30.34
C ASP A 354 18.42 -11.35 -30.12
N GLY A 355 19.64 -10.91 -29.77
CA GLY A 355 20.75 -11.82 -29.46
C GLY A 355 20.61 -12.42 -28.06
N PRO A 356 21.09 -13.65 -27.82
CA PRO A 356 21.11 -14.22 -26.47
C PRO A 356 21.95 -13.32 -25.54
N PRO A 357 21.54 -13.15 -24.26
CA PRO A 357 22.29 -12.40 -23.27
C PRO A 357 23.73 -12.93 -23.20
N ALA A 358 24.73 -12.03 -23.17
CA ALA A 358 26.10 -12.45 -22.95
C ALA A 358 26.25 -13.02 -21.53
N GLU A 359 26.83 -14.21 -21.40
CA GLU A 359 27.13 -14.80 -20.09
C GLU A 359 28.14 -13.90 -19.33
N PRO A 360 27.83 -13.45 -18.10
CA PRO A 360 28.76 -12.66 -17.29
C PRO A 360 29.89 -13.57 -16.79
N GLY A 361 30.98 -13.65 -17.56
CA GLY A 361 32.14 -14.51 -17.29
C GLY A 361 33.38 -13.80 -16.72
N THR A 362 33.25 -12.62 -16.10
CA THR A 362 34.42 -11.88 -15.56
C THR A 362 34.34 -11.70 -14.05
N ALA A 363 35.45 -11.93 -13.36
CA ALA A 363 35.61 -11.57 -11.95
C ALA A 363 35.28 -10.09 -11.74
N ASP A 364 34.55 -9.79 -10.67
CA ASP A 364 34.18 -8.42 -10.31
C ASP A 364 35.46 -7.58 -10.08
N PRO A 365 35.51 -6.31 -10.52
CA PRO A 365 36.66 -5.46 -10.27
C PRO A 365 36.89 -5.21 -8.78
N ASP A 366 38.15 -5.18 -8.33
CA ASP A 366 38.51 -4.93 -6.91
C ASP A 366 37.92 -3.63 -6.34
N TRP A 367 37.66 -2.62 -7.19
CA TRP A 367 37.08 -1.35 -6.77
C TRP A 367 35.58 -1.45 -6.46
N LEU A 368 34.86 -2.46 -6.97
CA LEU A 368 33.43 -2.65 -6.72
C LEU A 368 33.17 -2.88 -5.22
N ALA A 369 34.05 -3.63 -4.57
CA ALA A 369 34.05 -3.85 -3.13
C ALA A 369 34.12 -2.54 -2.34
N GLU A 370 35.02 -1.63 -2.74
CA GLU A 370 35.15 -0.31 -2.12
C GLU A 370 33.92 0.56 -2.38
N LEU A 371 33.37 0.53 -3.60
CA LEU A 371 32.15 1.26 -3.94
C LEU A 371 30.96 0.78 -3.09
N ASN A 372 30.80 -0.54 -2.92
CA ASN A 372 29.74 -1.10 -2.08
C ASN A 372 29.95 -0.81 -0.58
N ARG A 373 31.20 -0.77 -0.10
CA ARG A 373 31.52 -0.27 1.25
C ARG A 373 31.18 1.21 1.40
N ALA A 374 31.42 2.04 0.38
CA ALA A 374 30.99 3.44 0.37
C ALA A 374 29.46 3.59 0.37
N GLN A 375 28.75 2.81 -0.44
CA GLN A 375 27.29 2.76 -0.48
C GLN A 375 26.69 2.34 0.87
N ALA A 376 27.23 1.31 1.51
CA ALA A 376 26.79 0.88 2.83
C ALA A 376 27.01 1.95 3.91
N ARG A 377 28.13 2.70 3.85
CA ARG A 377 28.39 3.85 4.73
C ARG A 377 27.36 4.96 4.52
N TYR A 378 27.07 5.32 3.27
CA TYR A 378 26.05 6.32 2.95
C TYR A 378 24.66 5.91 3.45
N ASP A 379 24.22 4.68 3.16
CA ASP A 379 22.90 4.17 3.55
C ASP A 379 22.75 4.12 5.08
N LEU A 380 23.79 3.70 5.81
CA LEU A 380 23.79 3.69 7.27
C LEU A 380 23.74 5.11 7.85
N ALA A 381 24.56 6.02 7.33
CA ALA A 381 24.58 7.41 7.78
C ALA A 381 23.24 8.10 7.53
N ALA A 382 22.62 7.88 6.36
CA ALA A 382 21.31 8.43 6.01
C ALA A 382 20.19 7.93 6.94
N ARG A 383 20.18 6.63 7.25
CA ARG A 383 19.22 6.05 8.21
C ARG A 383 19.40 6.59 9.63
N ARG A 384 20.65 6.72 10.10
CA ARG A 384 20.95 7.31 11.42
C ARG A 384 20.55 8.79 11.47
N LEU A 385 20.75 9.53 10.38
CA LEU A 385 20.34 10.93 10.28
C LEU A 385 18.84 11.07 10.45
N ALA A 386 18.06 10.27 9.69
CA ALA A 386 16.61 10.28 9.79
C ALA A 386 16.10 9.95 11.21
N ALA A 387 16.79 9.07 11.95
CA ALA A 387 16.46 8.77 13.34
C ALA A 387 16.69 9.98 14.27
N LEU A 388 17.88 10.59 14.23
CA LEU A 388 18.20 11.75 15.07
C LEU A 388 17.38 13.00 14.71
N GLN A 389 17.02 13.16 13.43
CA GLN A 389 16.13 14.23 12.97
C GLN A 389 14.75 14.18 13.61
N ARG A 390 14.19 12.97 13.77
CA ARG A 390 12.93 12.76 14.50
C ARG A 390 13.07 13.12 15.97
N GLU A 391 14.13 12.66 16.64
CA GLU A 391 14.40 13.00 18.04
C GLU A 391 14.58 14.51 18.24
N LEU A 392 15.27 15.18 17.30
CA LEU A 392 15.47 16.62 17.34
C LEU A 392 14.15 17.38 17.19
N TYR A 393 13.26 16.91 16.32
CA TYR A 393 11.91 17.45 16.19
C TYR A 393 11.11 17.30 17.49
N GLU A 394 11.09 16.08 18.07
CA GLU A 394 10.39 15.83 19.34
C GLU A 394 10.93 16.75 20.46
N LEU A 395 12.24 16.96 20.54
CA LEU A 395 12.86 17.84 21.52
C LEU A 395 12.50 19.32 21.30
N TRP A 396 12.55 19.80 20.06
CA TRP A 396 12.14 21.17 19.70
C TRP A 396 10.68 21.41 20.04
N TRP A 397 9.80 20.47 19.68
CA TRP A 397 8.37 20.53 19.97
C TRP A 397 8.14 20.56 21.49
N LYS A 398 8.85 19.70 22.25
CA LYS A 398 8.77 19.65 23.72
C LYS A 398 9.17 20.95 24.39
N ARG A 399 10.23 21.62 23.91
CA ARG A 399 10.61 22.96 24.41
C ARG A 399 9.47 23.96 24.17
N GLY A 400 8.94 23.98 22.96
CA GLY A 400 7.83 24.85 22.58
C GLY A 400 6.57 24.64 23.44
N ARG A 401 6.18 23.38 23.60
CA ARG A 401 5.06 22.97 24.46
C ARG A 401 5.31 23.36 25.93
N CYS A 402 6.49 23.09 26.46
CA CYS A 402 6.86 23.44 27.83
C CYS A 402 6.76 24.95 28.10
N ASN A 403 7.13 25.79 27.12
CA ASN A 403 7.02 27.25 27.22
C ASN A 403 5.58 27.76 27.10
N ALA A 404 4.69 26.98 26.49
CA ALA A 404 3.27 27.31 26.37
C ALA A 404 2.43 26.85 27.58
N LEU A 405 2.95 25.94 28.41
CA LEU A 405 2.25 25.47 29.61
C LEU A 405 2.31 26.52 30.73
N SER A 406 1.23 26.64 31.51
CA SER A 406 1.18 27.49 32.71
C SER A 406 2.06 26.98 33.86
N TYR A 407 2.54 25.75 33.75
CA TYR A 407 3.47 25.12 34.68
C TYR A 407 4.60 24.47 33.88
N ARG A 408 5.77 24.31 34.49
CA ARG A 408 6.90 23.61 33.89
C ARG A 408 7.02 22.20 34.49
N PRO A 409 7.04 21.12 33.69
CA PRO A 409 7.24 19.78 34.21
C PRO A 409 8.57 19.66 34.96
N GLU A 410 8.60 18.79 35.98
CA GLU A 410 9.78 18.60 36.84
C GLU A 410 11.01 18.12 36.03
N GLY A 411 12.20 18.60 36.39
CA GLY A 411 13.46 18.20 35.76
C GLY A 411 13.76 18.82 34.38
N LEU A 412 12.84 19.61 33.83
CA LEU A 412 12.99 20.28 32.54
C LEU A 412 13.31 21.77 32.73
N THR A 413 14.41 22.26 32.13
CA THR A 413 14.79 23.68 32.15
C THR A 413 15.03 24.21 30.74
N ASP A 414 14.78 25.50 30.51
CA ASP A 414 15.04 26.11 29.18
C ASP A 414 16.53 26.03 28.84
N ASP A 415 17.41 26.14 29.84
CA ASP A 415 18.86 26.00 29.65
C ASP A 415 19.25 24.60 29.14
N ARG A 416 18.65 23.52 29.66
CA ARG A 416 18.90 22.16 29.12
C ARG A 416 18.37 22.03 27.69
N PHE A 417 17.17 22.52 27.41
CA PHE A 417 16.63 22.50 26.05
C PHE A 417 17.49 23.32 25.08
N ALA A 418 17.91 24.51 25.49
CA ALA A 418 18.78 25.37 24.69
C ALA A 418 20.14 24.70 24.44
N ALA A 419 20.73 24.05 25.45
CA ALA A 419 21.99 23.32 25.29
C ALA A 419 21.87 22.15 24.31
N GLU A 420 20.77 21.40 24.34
CA GLU A 420 20.56 20.26 23.43
C GLU A 420 20.14 20.67 22.01
N LEU A 421 19.51 21.84 21.84
CA LEU A 421 19.10 22.40 20.56
C LEU A 421 20.16 23.31 19.91
N ASP A 422 21.29 23.54 20.57
CA ASP A 422 22.39 24.38 20.07
C ASP A 422 23.27 23.57 19.09
N PRO A 423 23.26 23.88 17.78
CA PRO A 423 24.04 23.14 16.80
C PRO A 423 25.55 23.44 16.88
N GLY A 424 25.96 24.50 17.58
CA GLY A 424 27.36 24.84 17.84
C GLY A 424 28.03 23.96 18.89
N ARG A 425 27.27 23.19 19.67
CA ARG A 425 27.77 22.26 20.70
C ARG A 425 27.85 20.83 20.15
N PRO A 426 29.03 20.24 19.92
CA PRO A 426 29.15 18.93 19.30
C PRO A 426 28.44 17.79 20.05
N GLU A 427 28.32 17.90 21.36
CA GLU A 427 27.67 16.91 22.23
C GLU A 427 26.13 17.00 22.25
N SER A 428 25.57 18.14 21.83
CA SER A 428 24.13 18.35 21.82
C SER A 428 23.44 17.49 20.75
N LEU A 429 22.15 17.22 20.92
CA LEU A 429 21.36 16.54 19.88
C LEU A 429 21.43 17.28 18.53
N ALA A 430 21.28 18.61 18.51
CA ALA A 430 21.38 19.41 17.28
C ALA A 430 22.79 19.35 16.65
N GLY A 431 23.84 19.39 17.46
CA GLY A 431 25.23 19.28 17.01
C GLY A 431 25.55 17.91 16.42
N ARG A 432 25.01 16.84 17.02
CA ARG A 432 25.10 15.47 16.47
C ARG A 432 24.37 15.33 15.14
N VAL A 433 23.18 15.92 15.00
CA VAL A 433 22.45 15.98 13.71
C VAL A 433 23.26 16.74 12.65
N ALA A 434 23.81 17.90 13.00
CA ALA A 434 24.65 18.69 12.10
C ALA A 434 25.92 17.92 11.67
N ALA A 435 26.56 17.19 12.60
CA ALA A 435 27.71 16.35 12.30
C ALA A 435 27.36 15.19 11.36
N LEU A 436 26.25 14.50 11.63
CA LEU A 436 25.82 13.36 10.83
C LEU A 436 25.31 13.78 9.44
N ARG A 437 24.70 14.96 9.31
CA ARG A 437 24.36 15.54 8.00
C ARG A 437 25.61 15.75 7.14
N ARG A 438 26.68 16.32 7.72
CA ARG A 438 27.98 16.44 7.02
C ARG A 438 28.59 15.08 6.68
N GLU A 439 28.41 14.08 7.52
CA GLU A 439 28.84 12.70 7.24
C GLU A 439 28.08 12.10 6.05
N VAL A 440 26.75 12.29 5.99
CA VAL A 440 25.92 11.88 4.84
C VAL A 440 26.37 12.58 3.56
N GLU A 441 26.61 13.89 3.60
CA GLU A 441 27.11 14.66 2.44
C GLU A 441 28.47 14.14 1.96
N ARG A 442 29.40 13.82 2.89
CA ARG A 442 30.70 13.22 2.55
C ARG A 442 30.55 11.81 1.97
N ALA A 443 29.77 10.94 2.61
CA ALA A 443 29.56 9.58 2.14
C ALA A 443 28.86 9.54 0.78
N ARG A 444 27.95 10.49 0.53
CA ARG A 444 27.28 10.66 -0.77
C ARG A 444 28.26 11.05 -1.89
N ALA A 445 29.32 11.79 -1.59
CA ALA A 445 30.33 12.17 -2.58
C ALA A 445 31.18 10.97 -3.07
N ASP A 446 31.24 9.89 -2.29
CA ASP A 446 31.98 8.66 -2.61
C ASP A 446 31.20 7.71 -3.53
N VAL A 447 29.91 7.98 -3.81
CA VAL A 447 29.03 7.09 -4.60
C VAL A 447 28.37 7.83 -5.77
N PRO A 448 28.10 7.16 -6.91
CA PRO A 448 27.28 7.74 -7.97
C PRO A 448 25.87 8.05 -7.45
N TRP A 449 25.40 9.28 -7.62
CA TRP A 449 24.13 9.74 -7.08
C TRP A 449 23.41 10.67 -8.06
N GLY A 450 22.08 10.59 -8.11
CA GLY A 450 21.20 11.49 -8.85
C GLY A 450 19.79 11.49 -8.25
N THR A 451 19.09 12.62 -8.36
CA THR A 451 17.67 12.77 -7.98
C THR A 451 16.74 12.22 -9.06
N SER A 452 17.20 12.24 -10.32
CA SER A 452 16.52 11.60 -11.45
C SER A 452 17.32 10.41 -11.99
N GLN A 453 16.64 9.54 -12.75
CA GLN A 453 17.29 8.42 -13.44
C GLN A 453 18.38 8.91 -14.42
N GLN A 454 18.19 10.07 -15.05
CA GLN A 454 19.16 10.66 -15.97
C GLN A 454 20.40 11.17 -15.26
N GLU A 455 20.24 11.85 -14.12
CA GLU A 455 21.37 12.31 -13.29
C GLU A 455 22.16 11.13 -12.73
N LEU A 456 21.47 10.09 -12.28
CA LEU A 456 22.12 8.88 -11.80
C LEU A 456 22.92 8.20 -12.92
N ALA A 457 22.34 8.07 -14.11
CA ALA A 457 23.03 7.51 -15.28
C ALA A 457 24.31 8.32 -15.61
N ALA A 458 24.21 9.65 -15.67
CA ALA A 458 25.37 10.50 -15.92
C ALA A 458 26.46 10.38 -14.83
N ALA A 459 26.06 10.27 -13.56
CA ALA A 459 26.99 10.05 -12.45
C ALA A 459 27.67 8.66 -12.54
N THR A 460 26.92 7.63 -12.93
CA THR A 460 27.43 6.27 -13.18
C THR A 460 28.42 6.26 -14.36
N ASP A 461 28.12 6.96 -15.46
CA ASP A 461 29.01 7.09 -16.61
C ASP A 461 30.32 7.80 -16.22
N ALA A 462 30.23 8.89 -15.46
CA ALA A 462 31.41 9.60 -14.97
C ALA A 462 32.25 8.77 -13.97
N TYR A 463 31.62 7.84 -13.24
CA TYR A 463 32.31 6.91 -12.36
C TYR A 463 33.05 5.83 -13.18
N THR A 464 32.36 5.19 -14.12
CA THR A 464 32.95 4.12 -14.96
C THR A 464 34.04 4.64 -15.93
N ALA A 465 34.00 5.92 -16.31
CA ALA A 465 35.08 6.57 -17.05
C ALA A 465 36.41 6.63 -16.25
N ARG A 466 36.34 6.67 -14.92
CA ARG A 466 37.50 6.67 -14.01
C ARG A 466 37.86 5.27 -13.52
N HIS A 467 36.88 4.37 -13.51
CA HIS A 467 36.98 2.99 -13.04
C HIS A 467 36.55 2.04 -14.16
N PRO A 468 37.47 1.68 -15.08
CA PRO A 468 37.12 0.92 -16.28
C PRO A 468 36.51 -0.44 -15.91
N LEU A 469 35.43 -0.77 -16.61
CA LEU A 469 34.70 -2.02 -16.49
C LEU A 469 35.25 -3.10 -17.46
N PRO A 470 35.05 -4.39 -17.17
CA PRO A 470 35.28 -5.46 -18.12
C PRO A 470 34.49 -5.25 -19.43
N PRO A 471 35.00 -5.71 -20.59
CA PRO A 471 34.30 -5.57 -21.86
C PRO A 471 32.88 -6.15 -21.81
N ARG A 472 31.91 -5.45 -22.42
CA ARG A 472 30.48 -5.87 -22.51
C ARG A 472 29.78 -5.97 -21.14
N THR A 473 30.19 -5.18 -20.17
CA THR A 473 29.50 -5.06 -18.87
C THR A 473 29.11 -3.61 -18.57
N VAL A 474 28.12 -3.43 -17.70
CA VAL A 474 27.64 -2.14 -17.21
C VAL A 474 27.50 -2.16 -15.69
N LEU A 475 27.74 -1.00 -15.07
CA LEU A 475 27.56 -0.82 -13.65
C LEU A 475 26.09 -0.49 -13.37
N LYS A 476 25.42 -1.31 -12.57
CA LYS A 476 23.99 -1.15 -12.22
C LYS A 476 23.83 -1.03 -10.71
N ARG A 477 22.99 -0.09 -10.27
CA ARG A 477 22.52 0.00 -8.89
C ARG A 477 21.31 -0.92 -8.70
N ALA A 478 21.42 -1.85 -7.78
CA ALA A 478 20.35 -2.74 -7.35
C ALA A 478 19.88 -2.38 -5.94
N ASP A 479 18.63 -2.66 -5.61
CA ASP A 479 18.08 -2.41 -4.28
C ASP A 479 18.40 -3.55 -3.33
N LEU A 480 18.78 -3.22 -2.09
CA LEU A 480 18.91 -4.20 -1.02
C LEU A 480 17.52 -4.64 -0.52
N PRO A 481 17.43 -5.82 0.13
CA PRO A 481 16.19 -6.26 0.77
C PRO A 481 15.58 -5.16 1.65
N SER A 482 14.29 -4.90 1.39
CA SER A 482 13.53 -3.85 2.05
C SER A 482 13.41 -4.11 3.55
N PHE A 483 13.42 -3.04 4.35
CA PHE A 483 12.89 -3.12 5.72
C PHE A 483 11.38 -3.28 5.67
N ARG A 484 10.82 -3.94 6.68
CA ARG A 484 9.40 -4.26 6.78
C ARG A 484 8.85 -3.73 8.09
N SER A 485 7.66 -3.14 8.04
CA SER A 485 6.90 -2.70 9.22
C SER A 485 5.48 -3.22 9.11
N ALA A 486 4.88 -3.67 10.21
CA ALA A 486 3.50 -4.12 10.20
C ALA A 486 2.54 -2.99 9.80
N ALA A 487 1.56 -3.29 8.97
CA ALA A 487 0.51 -2.35 8.61
C ALA A 487 -0.41 -2.05 9.80
N ASP A 488 -1.06 -0.89 9.79
CA ASP A 488 -2.20 -0.63 10.66
C ASP A 488 -3.39 -1.50 10.23
N PRO A 489 -4.24 -2.01 11.15
CA PRO A 489 -5.41 -2.79 10.79
C PRO A 489 -6.35 -2.02 9.86
N VAL A 490 -7.06 -2.71 8.97
CA VAL A 490 -7.99 -2.14 8.00
C VAL A 490 -9.42 -2.50 8.36
N VAL A 491 -10.33 -1.54 8.24
CA VAL A 491 -11.77 -1.75 8.36
C VAL A 491 -12.43 -1.64 6.98
N VAL A 492 -13.33 -2.58 6.68
CA VAL A 492 -14.23 -2.54 5.52
C VAL A 492 -15.67 -2.43 6.02
N ILE A 493 -16.45 -1.54 5.41
CA ILE A 493 -17.85 -1.30 5.74
C ILE A 493 -18.68 -1.44 4.46
N ALA A 494 -19.78 -2.18 4.54
CA ALA A 494 -20.71 -2.39 3.44
C ALA A 494 -22.07 -1.73 3.73
N GLY A 495 -22.73 -1.22 2.69
CA GLY A 495 -24.10 -0.68 2.77
C GLY A 495 -24.21 0.79 3.20
N VAL A 496 -23.11 1.54 3.11
CA VAL A 496 -23.04 2.94 3.56
C VAL A 496 -22.55 3.90 2.46
N ARG A 497 -22.22 3.42 1.27
CA ARG A 497 -21.75 4.23 0.14
C ARG A 497 -22.89 4.87 -0.63
N GLU A 498 -24.05 4.22 -0.69
CA GLU A 498 -25.14 4.55 -1.61
C GLU A 498 -25.51 6.05 -1.56
N GLY A 499 -25.17 6.77 -2.64
CA GLY A 499 -25.31 8.23 -2.77
C GLY A 499 -25.05 8.68 -4.22
N THR A 500 -25.61 9.82 -4.62
CA THR A 500 -25.54 10.40 -5.97
C THR A 500 -24.19 11.08 -6.28
N PHE A 501 -23.13 10.73 -5.56
CA PHE A 501 -21.86 11.43 -5.59
C PHE A 501 -20.86 10.70 -6.50
N ASP A 502 -20.39 11.39 -7.54
CA ASP A 502 -19.38 10.88 -8.47
C ASP A 502 -18.11 11.70 -8.24
N GLU A 503 -17.12 11.09 -7.56
CA GLU A 503 -15.86 11.77 -7.23
C GLU A 503 -15.07 12.18 -8.48
N ASN A 504 -15.31 11.49 -9.59
CA ASN A 504 -14.63 11.70 -10.87
C ASN A 504 -15.35 12.72 -11.75
N LEU A 505 -16.47 13.29 -11.31
CA LEU A 505 -17.19 14.37 -12.01
C LEU A 505 -17.49 14.02 -13.48
N GLY A 506 -18.26 12.97 -13.77
CA GLY A 506 -18.81 12.75 -15.11
C GLY A 506 -17.75 12.75 -16.21
N THR A 507 -16.59 12.16 -15.97
CA THR A 507 -15.58 11.93 -17.02
C THR A 507 -16.26 11.23 -18.19
N GLY A 508 -16.01 11.73 -19.40
CA GLY A 508 -16.46 11.09 -20.62
C GLY A 508 -15.94 9.66 -20.73
N ALA A 509 -16.38 8.92 -21.75
CA ALA A 509 -15.90 7.56 -22.01
C ALA A 509 -14.36 7.46 -22.18
N ASP A 510 -13.69 8.59 -22.42
CA ASP A 510 -12.25 8.79 -22.55
C ASP A 510 -11.53 9.16 -21.24
N GLY A 511 -12.26 9.29 -20.12
CA GLY A 511 -11.68 9.66 -18.82
C GLY A 511 -11.40 11.15 -18.64
N LEU A 512 -11.82 12.02 -19.58
CA LEU A 512 -11.63 13.47 -19.52
C LEU A 512 -12.91 14.20 -19.07
N LEU A 513 -12.77 15.33 -18.37
CA LEU A 513 -13.89 16.19 -18.01
C LEU A 513 -14.39 16.98 -19.24
N PRO A 514 -15.61 16.74 -19.74
CA PRO A 514 -16.10 17.45 -20.91
C PRO A 514 -16.48 18.89 -20.56
N CYS A 515 -15.67 19.82 -21.03
CA CYS A 515 -15.92 21.26 -20.98
C CYS A 515 -16.53 21.72 -22.32
N ARG A 516 -17.10 22.92 -22.31
CA ARG A 516 -17.66 23.55 -23.52
C ARG A 516 -17.48 25.05 -23.44
N PHE A 517 -17.61 25.75 -24.54
CA PHE A 517 -17.59 27.19 -24.54
C PHE A 517 -18.99 27.79 -24.45
N ALA A 518 -19.09 29.06 -24.03
CA ALA A 518 -20.38 29.68 -23.77
C ALA A 518 -21.25 29.88 -25.03
N ASP A 519 -20.66 29.87 -26.23
CA ASP A 519 -21.39 29.87 -27.50
C ASP A 519 -22.07 28.51 -27.82
N GLN A 520 -21.75 27.45 -27.07
CA GLN A 520 -22.30 26.11 -27.24
C GLN A 520 -23.45 25.79 -26.26
N LEU A 521 -23.87 26.76 -25.44
CA LEU A 521 -24.97 26.61 -24.47
C LEU A 521 -26.29 26.21 -25.14
N VAL A 522 -27.19 25.59 -24.37
CA VAL A 522 -28.56 25.36 -24.82
C VAL A 522 -29.28 26.70 -24.97
N THR A 523 -29.72 26.99 -26.18
CA THR A 523 -30.37 28.25 -26.55
C THR A 523 -31.85 28.10 -26.89
N ALA A 524 -32.36 26.87 -26.99
CA ALA A 524 -33.79 26.63 -27.21
C ALA A 524 -34.22 25.23 -26.75
N LEU A 525 -35.47 25.12 -26.30
CA LEU A 525 -36.19 23.87 -26.09
C LEU A 525 -37.32 23.75 -27.11
N THR A 526 -37.44 22.60 -27.77
CA THR A 526 -38.43 22.36 -28.82
C THR A 526 -39.52 21.42 -28.33
N LEU A 527 -40.71 21.96 -28.09
CA LEU A 527 -41.87 21.19 -27.62
C LEU A 527 -42.65 20.58 -28.79
N PRO A 528 -42.93 19.27 -28.78
CA PRO A 528 -43.84 18.65 -29.74
C PRO A 528 -45.29 18.95 -29.34
N LEU A 529 -46.12 19.28 -30.31
CA LEU A 529 -47.57 19.31 -30.17
C LEU A 529 -48.12 17.96 -30.67
N ALA A 530 -48.60 17.08 -29.77
CA ALA A 530 -48.87 15.69 -30.07
C ALA A 530 -50.36 15.34 -29.90
N GLY A 531 -51.08 15.21 -31.01
CA GLY A 531 -52.34 14.44 -31.03
C GLY A 531 -53.49 15.01 -30.20
N LEU A 532 -53.66 16.33 -30.17
CA LEU A 532 -54.72 17.05 -29.43
C LEU A 532 -56.18 16.78 -29.87
N VAL A 533 -56.40 15.84 -30.78
CA VAL A 533 -57.73 15.52 -31.32
C VAL A 533 -58.02 14.05 -31.02
N GLY A 534 -59.06 13.78 -30.24
CA GLY A 534 -59.56 12.42 -30.05
C GLY A 534 -59.97 11.79 -31.39
N PRO A 535 -60.15 10.46 -31.48
CA PRO A 535 -60.61 9.80 -32.71
C PRO A 535 -61.96 10.33 -33.23
N ASP A 536 -62.68 11.12 -32.44
CA ASP A 536 -63.95 11.78 -32.72
C ASP A 536 -63.83 13.24 -33.22
N GLY A 537 -62.62 13.77 -33.41
CA GLY A 537 -62.43 15.11 -33.98
C GLY A 537 -62.58 16.27 -32.99
N ARG A 538 -62.62 15.99 -31.67
CA ARG A 538 -62.85 16.99 -30.61
C ARG A 538 -61.63 17.16 -29.69
N LEU A 539 -61.53 18.35 -29.11
CA LEU A 539 -60.56 18.66 -28.05
C LEU A 539 -60.98 18.01 -26.71
N PRO A 540 -60.06 17.86 -25.74
CA PRO A 540 -60.36 17.25 -24.42
C PRO A 540 -61.48 17.95 -23.63
N ASP A 541 -61.80 19.21 -23.94
CA ASP A 541 -62.89 19.98 -23.35
C ASP A 541 -64.24 19.89 -24.12
N GLY A 542 -64.29 19.06 -25.18
CA GLY A 542 -65.47 18.83 -26.01
C GLY A 542 -65.71 19.87 -27.11
N SER A 543 -64.83 20.86 -27.25
CA SER A 543 -64.94 21.89 -28.30
C SER A 543 -64.45 21.39 -29.67
N VAL A 544 -64.96 22.01 -30.74
CA VAL A 544 -64.50 21.81 -32.12
C VAL A 544 -63.28 22.70 -32.32
N PRO A 545 -62.11 22.15 -32.72
CA PRO A 545 -60.93 22.98 -32.85
C PRO A 545 -61.12 24.01 -33.98
N GLY A 546 -60.55 25.20 -33.80
CA GLY A 546 -60.21 26.09 -34.91
C GLY A 546 -59.22 25.40 -35.88
N PRO A 547 -58.59 26.09 -36.86
CA PRO A 547 -57.64 25.44 -37.77
C PRO A 547 -56.61 24.62 -36.98
N THR A 548 -56.73 23.30 -37.06
CA THR A 548 -55.86 22.36 -36.35
C THR A 548 -54.47 22.45 -36.95
N PRO A 549 -53.42 22.63 -36.13
CA PRO A 549 -52.06 22.51 -36.62
C PRO A 549 -51.84 21.09 -37.18
N PRO A 550 -51.05 20.91 -38.24
CA PRO A 550 -50.71 19.58 -38.73
C PRO A 550 -50.06 18.74 -37.61
N PRO A 551 -50.28 17.42 -37.56
CA PRO A 551 -49.61 16.55 -36.59
C PRO A 551 -48.09 16.73 -36.67
N GLY A 552 -47.42 16.93 -35.53
CA GLY A 552 -45.96 17.06 -35.46
C GLY A 552 -45.42 18.50 -35.54
N VAL A 553 -46.24 19.53 -35.25
CA VAL A 553 -45.71 20.89 -35.04
C VAL A 553 -44.71 20.87 -33.88
N ARG A 554 -43.53 21.44 -34.15
CA ARG A 554 -42.44 21.61 -33.19
C ARG A 554 -42.34 23.09 -32.85
N ILE A 555 -42.52 23.44 -31.58
CA ILE A 555 -42.54 24.82 -31.11
C ILE A 555 -41.22 25.10 -30.39
N PRO A 556 -40.28 25.83 -31.02
CA PRO A 556 -39.06 26.24 -30.34
C PRO A 556 -39.35 27.41 -29.39
N VAL A 557 -39.00 27.22 -28.12
CA VAL A 557 -38.89 28.30 -27.13
C VAL A 557 -37.41 28.65 -27.02
N HIS A 558 -37.03 29.83 -27.48
CA HIS A 558 -35.65 30.31 -27.50
C HIS A 558 -35.30 31.02 -26.18
N ALA A 559 -34.01 31.10 -25.87
CA ALA A 559 -33.46 31.80 -24.72
C ALA A 559 -33.94 33.27 -24.63
N GLY A 560 -34.09 33.94 -25.77
CA GLY A 560 -34.62 35.31 -25.83
C GLY A 560 -36.09 35.42 -25.39
N ASP A 561 -36.87 34.34 -25.48
CA ASP A 561 -38.29 34.33 -25.11
C ASP A 561 -38.52 34.22 -23.61
N VAL A 562 -37.53 33.68 -22.92
CA VAL A 562 -37.54 33.53 -21.45
C VAL A 562 -36.65 34.58 -20.78
N ALA A 563 -35.97 35.45 -21.52
CA ALA A 563 -35.00 36.40 -20.95
C ALA A 563 -35.58 37.31 -19.85
N ASP A 564 -36.87 37.65 -19.96
CA ASP A 564 -37.61 38.46 -18.98
C ASP A 564 -38.55 37.61 -18.09
N ALA A 565 -38.43 36.27 -18.15
CA ALA A 565 -39.30 35.38 -17.40
C ALA A 565 -39.07 35.49 -15.88
N PRO A 566 -40.12 35.36 -15.05
CA PRO A 566 -39.99 35.31 -13.60
C PRO A 566 -39.01 34.20 -13.19
N GLY A 567 -37.98 34.54 -12.41
CA GLY A 567 -36.96 33.59 -11.95
C GLY A 567 -35.57 33.86 -12.54
N ILE A 568 -35.50 34.47 -13.73
CA ILE A 568 -34.26 34.97 -14.30
C ILE A 568 -33.94 36.32 -13.66
N VAL A 569 -32.69 36.49 -13.20
CA VAL A 569 -32.24 37.70 -12.52
C VAL A 569 -31.45 38.53 -13.53
N PRO A 570 -32.01 39.63 -14.06
CA PRO A 570 -31.28 40.46 -15.01
C PRO A 570 -30.14 41.17 -14.27
N LEU A 571 -28.90 40.86 -14.64
CA LEU A 571 -27.72 41.61 -14.21
C LEU A 571 -27.62 42.90 -15.06
N THR A 572 -28.37 43.93 -14.68
CA THR A 572 -28.35 45.26 -15.33
C THR A 572 -27.13 46.10 -14.91
N GLU A 573 -26.94 47.29 -15.52
CA GLU A 573 -25.84 48.24 -15.18
C GLU A 573 -25.75 48.60 -13.68
N GLN A 574 -26.85 48.47 -12.91
CA GLN A 574 -26.84 48.66 -11.46
C GLN A 574 -26.04 47.58 -10.70
N HIS A 575 -25.84 46.41 -11.31
CA HIS A 575 -25.00 45.30 -10.85
C HIS A 575 -23.67 45.20 -11.64
N GLY A 576 -23.31 46.24 -12.41
CA GLY A 576 -22.22 46.28 -13.40
C GLY A 576 -20.79 46.10 -12.89
N GLY A 577 -20.59 45.46 -11.75
CA GLY A 577 -19.29 45.07 -11.20
C GLY A 577 -18.94 43.58 -11.36
N VAL A 578 -19.86 42.72 -11.86
CA VAL A 578 -19.60 41.28 -12.05
C VAL A 578 -18.95 41.04 -13.42
N PRO A 579 -17.67 40.60 -13.49
CA PRO A 579 -16.96 40.44 -14.76
C PRO A 579 -17.58 39.40 -15.72
N VAL A 580 -18.30 38.42 -15.18
CA VAL A 580 -18.91 37.30 -15.93
C VAL A 580 -20.42 37.45 -16.15
N ALA A 581 -20.98 38.66 -16.00
CA ALA A 581 -22.44 38.88 -16.01
C ALA A 581 -23.16 38.33 -17.25
N ALA A 582 -22.61 38.53 -18.45
CA ALA A 582 -23.21 38.04 -19.70
C ALA A 582 -23.25 36.50 -19.76
N VAL A 583 -22.17 35.85 -19.36
CA VAL A 583 -22.06 34.38 -19.31
C VAL A 583 -22.99 33.82 -18.22
N PHE A 584 -23.09 34.50 -17.08
CA PHE A 584 -24.01 34.12 -16.01
C PHE A 584 -25.47 34.13 -16.48
N VAL A 585 -25.93 35.21 -17.13
CA VAL A 585 -27.32 35.30 -17.63
C VAL A 585 -27.60 34.20 -18.66
N ALA A 586 -26.63 33.88 -19.53
CA ALA A 586 -26.75 32.78 -20.48
C ALA A 586 -26.87 31.41 -19.79
N LEU A 587 -26.03 31.14 -18.77
CA LEU A 587 -26.09 29.92 -17.95
C LEU A 587 -27.39 29.82 -17.15
N GLN A 588 -27.87 30.92 -16.59
CA GLN A 588 -29.14 30.97 -15.88
C GLN A 588 -30.30 30.67 -16.82
N THR A 589 -30.26 31.20 -18.04
CA THR A 589 -31.28 30.96 -19.06
C THR A 589 -31.28 29.51 -19.54
N GLU A 590 -30.10 28.93 -19.77
CA GLU A 590 -29.98 27.50 -20.04
C GLU A 590 -30.55 26.67 -18.89
N ALA A 591 -30.16 26.96 -17.64
CA ALA A 591 -30.67 26.24 -16.47
C ALA A 591 -32.20 26.33 -16.39
N TYR A 592 -32.78 27.50 -16.70
CA TYR A 592 -34.22 27.72 -16.75
C TYR A 592 -34.90 26.85 -17.84
N LEU A 593 -34.34 26.80 -19.05
CA LEU A 593 -34.85 25.97 -20.16
C LEU A 593 -34.71 24.47 -19.92
N LEU A 594 -33.81 24.08 -19.01
CA LEU A 594 -33.58 22.69 -18.66
C LEU A 594 -34.34 22.26 -17.40
N ASP A 595 -34.89 23.17 -16.59
CA ASP A 595 -35.49 22.83 -15.30
C ASP A 595 -37.01 22.52 -15.39
N PRO A 596 -37.45 21.29 -15.04
CA PRO A 596 -38.87 20.92 -15.02
C PRO A 596 -39.72 21.82 -14.11
N ALA A 597 -39.13 22.47 -13.11
CA ALA A 597 -39.83 23.45 -12.26
C ALA A 597 -40.38 24.66 -13.05
N HIS A 598 -39.85 24.93 -14.25
CA HIS A 598 -40.26 26.02 -15.13
C HIS A 598 -41.06 25.54 -16.35
N ALA A 599 -41.37 24.25 -16.44
CA ALA A 599 -42.06 23.65 -17.58
C ALA A 599 -43.40 24.33 -17.90
N ALA A 600 -44.19 24.69 -16.89
CA ALA A 600 -45.48 25.36 -17.07
C ALA A 600 -45.34 26.77 -17.67
N GLU A 601 -44.29 27.51 -17.31
CA GLU A 601 -44.02 28.85 -17.86
C GLU A 601 -43.53 28.76 -19.30
N VAL A 602 -42.60 27.84 -19.56
CA VAL A 602 -42.11 27.56 -20.92
C VAL A 602 -43.25 27.09 -21.82
N ALA A 603 -44.16 26.25 -21.32
CA ALA A 603 -45.34 25.80 -22.03
C ALA A 603 -46.34 26.95 -22.29
N ALA A 604 -46.54 27.86 -21.34
CA ALA A 604 -47.39 29.04 -21.53
C ALA A 604 -46.82 29.98 -22.62
N ILE A 605 -45.52 30.24 -22.61
CA ILE A 605 -44.83 31.03 -23.65
C ILE A 605 -44.97 30.34 -25.02
N ALA A 606 -44.79 29.02 -25.07
CA ALA A 606 -44.98 28.24 -26.28
C ALA A 606 -46.42 28.35 -26.80
N ALA A 607 -47.42 28.16 -25.93
CA ALA A 607 -48.84 28.21 -26.24
C ALA A 607 -49.28 29.61 -26.74
N GLU A 608 -48.79 30.68 -26.12
CA GLU A 608 -49.06 32.06 -26.54
C GLU A 608 -48.50 32.35 -27.93
N ARG A 609 -47.26 31.93 -28.22
CA ARG A 609 -46.61 32.13 -29.52
C ARG A 609 -47.35 31.48 -30.68
N VAL A 610 -47.95 30.31 -30.45
CA VAL A 610 -48.73 29.61 -31.48
C VAL A 610 -50.22 29.95 -31.45
N GLY A 611 -50.67 30.80 -30.53
CA GLY A 611 -52.07 31.19 -30.39
C GLY A 611 -52.99 30.05 -29.92
N LEU A 612 -52.48 29.11 -29.13
CA LEU A 612 -53.22 27.94 -28.63
C LEU A 612 -53.22 27.85 -27.08
N PRO A 613 -53.88 28.77 -26.35
CA PRO A 613 -53.87 28.79 -24.88
C PRO A 613 -54.39 27.50 -24.23
N TRP A 614 -55.30 26.81 -24.92
CA TRP A 614 -55.90 25.55 -24.47
C TRP A 614 -54.92 24.36 -24.48
N ALA A 615 -53.81 24.45 -25.23
CA ALA A 615 -52.79 23.40 -25.32
C ALA A 615 -51.75 23.44 -24.18
N THR A 616 -51.83 24.44 -23.30
CA THR A 616 -50.83 24.68 -22.23
C THR A 616 -50.61 23.45 -21.35
N ALA A 617 -51.67 22.72 -20.97
CA ALA A 617 -51.53 21.55 -20.10
C ALA A 617 -50.72 20.40 -20.74
N GLU A 618 -50.98 20.09 -22.02
CA GLU A 618 -50.22 19.08 -22.76
C GLU A 618 -48.75 19.52 -22.95
N LEU A 619 -48.55 20.78 -23.33
CA LEU A 619 -47.22 21.35 -23.52
C LEU A 619 -46.43 21.36 -22.21
N THR A 620 -47.07 21.55 -21.06
CA THR A 620 -46.42 21.44 -19.74
C THR A 620 -45.90 20.03 -19.51
N THR A 621 -46.72 18.99 -19.71
CA THR A 621 -46.26 17.59 -19.56
C THR A 621 -45.14 17.24 -20.53
N ALA A 622 -45.22 17.70 -21.78
CA ALA A 622 -44.16 17.51 -22.76
C ALA A 622 -42.86 18.25 -22.36
N ALA A 623 -42.97 19.48 -21.88
CA ALA A 623 -41.84 20.26 -21.39
C ALA A 623 -41.19 19.59 -20.18
N GLU A 624 -41.96 19.15 -19.18
CA GLU A 624 -41.46 18.42 -18.01
C GLU A 624 -40.65 17.18 -18.40
N GLN A 625 -41.17 16.36 -19.32
CA GLN A 625 -40.50 15.15 -19.81
C GLN A 625 -39.20 15.46 -20.56
N LEU A 626 -39.24 16.42 -21.50
CA LEU A 626 -38.08 16.80 -22.31
C LEU A 626 -36.98 17.44 -21.46
N MET A 627 -37.35 18.35 -20.56
CA MET A 627 -36.45 19.01 -19.60
C MET A 627 -35.81 17.99 -18.64
N ALA A 628 -36.61 17.07 -18.09
CA ALA A 628 -36.09 16.00 -17.22
C ALA A 628 -35.11 15.07 -17.96
N ALA A 629 -35.39 14.74 -19.22
CA ALA A 629 -34.53 13.91 -20.05
C ALA A 629 -33.35 14.67 -20.70
N GLY A 630 -33.31 16.01 -20.64
CA GLY A 630 -32.34 16.82 -21.36
C GLY A 630 -32.45 16.68 -22.89
N SER A 631 -33.64 16.45 -23.42
CA SER A 631 -33.86 16.16 -24.85
C SER A 631 -34.67 17.25 -25.54
N GLY A 632 -34.66 17.28 -26.88
CA GLY A 632 -35.39 18.29 -27.65
C GLY A 632 -34.76 19.69 -27.61
N VAL A 633 -33.47 19.79 -27.25
CA VAL A 633 -32.75 21.05 -27.11
C VAL A 633 -31.95 21.43 -28.36
N THR A 634 -31.67 22.74 -28.52
CA THR A 634 -30.68 23.27 -29.48
C THR A 634 -29.45 23.77 -28.73
N GLY A 635 -28.29 23.18 -28.99
CA GLY A 635 -27.03 23.44 -28.28
C GLY A 635 -26.38 22.15 -27.79
N THR A 636 -25.31 22.25 -27.00
CA THR A 636 -24.66 21.11 -26.32
C THR A 636 -25.09 21.10 -24.87
N LEU A 637 -25.54 19.96 -24.35
CA LEU A 637 -25.90 19.83 -22.93
C LEU A 637 -24.68 19.96 -22.01
N PRO A 638 -24.83 20.42 -20.77
CA PRO A 638 -23.75 20.32 -19.78
C PRO A 638 -23.36 18.86 -19.56
N ALA A 639 -22.07 18.59 -19.34
CA ALA A 639 -21.59 17.24 -19.05
C ALA A 639 -22.23 16.68 -17.77
N ILE A 640 -22.39 17.53 -16.76
CA ILE A 640 -23.12 17.22 -15.53
C ILE A 640 -24.53 17.78 -15.69
N LEU A 641 -25.44 16.96 -16.22
CA LEU A 641 -26.87 17.24 -16.19
C LEU A 641 -27.39 16.98 -14.77
N PRO A 642 -27.93 17.99 -14.07
CA PRO A 642 -28.48 17.77 -12.74
C PRO A 642 -29.69 16.85 -12.86
N GLN A 643 -29.61 15.65 -12.28
CA GLN A 643 -30.78 14.81 -12.08
C GLN A 643 -31.73 15.48 -11.09
N ARG A 644 -32.97 14.99 -10.99
CA ARG A 644 -33.92 15.46 -9.98
C ARG A 644 -33.25 15.36 -8.60
N TRP A 645 -33.29 16.44 -7.83
CA TRP A 645 -32.61 16.50 -6.54
C TRP A 645 -33.07 15.39 -5.59
N SER A 646 -32.09 14.81 -4.89
CA SER A 646 -32.27 13.97 -3.71
C SER A 646 -31.37 14.47 -2.59
N GLN A 647 -31.74 14.20 -1.35
CA GLN A 647 -30.88 14.52 -0.20
C GLN A 647 -29.49 13.89 -0.42
N PRO A 648 -28.39 14.67 -0.36
CA PRO A 648 -27.06 14.15 -0.58
C PRO A 648 -26.65 13.23 0.57
N TRP A 649 -25.82 12.24 0.24
CA TRP A 649 -25.05 11.44 1.17
C TRP A 649 -23.73 11.08 0.47
N ALA A 650 -22.61 11.51 1.04
CA ALA A 650 -21.29 11.27 0.49
C ALA A 650 -20.30 10.99 1.64
N PRO A 651 -20.13 9.73 2.05
CA PRO A 651 -19.18 9.34 3.10
C PRO A 651 -17.79 9.90 2.84
N LEU A 652 -17.19 10.53 3.85
CA LEU A 652 -15.86 11.14 3.73
C LEU A 652 -14.90 10.63 4.81
N PHE A 653 -15.36 10.50 6.06
CA PHE A 653 -14.51 10.10 7.18
C PHE A 653 -14.99 8.83 7.87
N LEU A 654 -14.02 8.05 8.33
CA LEU A 654 -14.15 7.05 9.37
C LEU A 654 -13.63 7.65 10.67
N GLU A 655 -14.47 7.79 11.68
CA GLU A 655 -14.04 7.98 13.07
C GLU A 655 -14.09 6.62 13.78
N TRP A 656 -13.03 6.27 14.49
CA TRP A 656 -12.95 5.03 15.26
C TRP A 656 -12.35 5.26 16.64
N GLN A 657 -12.84 4.50 17.62
CA GLN A 657 -12.31 4.45 18.97
C GLN A 657 -12.20 3.00 19.39
N ALA A 658 -11.06 2.64 19.98
CA ALA A 658 -10.79 1.31 20.48
C ALA A 658 -10.11 1.36 21.85
N THR A 659 -10.24 0.28 22.60
CA THR A 659 -9.48 0.03 23.82
C THR A 659 -8.44 -1.03 23.51
N TYR A 660 -7.16 -0.69 23.68
CA TYR A 660 -6.03 -1.60 23.48
C TYR A 660 -5.60 -2.23 24.81
N TYR A 661 -5.34 -3.53 24.77
CA TYR A 661 -4.93 -4.35 25.89
C TYR A 661 -3.55 -4.95 25.59
N PRO A 662 -2.46 -4.38 26.13
CA PRO A 662 -1.13 -4.93 25.93
C PRO A 662 -0.99 -6.30 26.60
N LEU A 663 -0.31 -7.23 25.91
CA LEU A 663 -0.02 -8.58 26.41
C LEU A 663 1.51 -8.80 26.44
N PRO A 664 2.12 -9.12 27.59
CA PRO A 664 3.58 -9.28 27.67
C PRO A 664 4.10 -10.41 26.79
N LEU A 665 5.10 -10.08 25.95
CA LEU A 665 5.69 -11.01 24.98
C LEU A 665 6.20 -12.30 25.63
N ASP A 666 7.04 -12.16 26.66
CA ASP A 666 7.80 -13.29 27.22
C ASP A 666 6.94 -14.28 28.04
N THR A 667 5.68 -13.97 28.35
CA THR A 667 4.84 -14.80 29.22
C THR A 667 3.54 -15.29 28.59
N LEU A 668 2.97 -14.55 27.63
CA LEU A 668 1.65 -14.86 27.08
C LEU A 668 1.66 -15.26 25.61
N TRP A 669 2.80 -15.18 24.92
CA TRP A 669 2.90 -15.46 23.49
C TRP A 669 3.74 -16.70 23.22
N THR A 670 3.24 -17.54 22.31
CA THR A 670 3.93 -18.73 21.82
C THR A 670 3.97 -18.72 20.31
N PHE A 671 5.16 -18.91 19.72
CA PHE A 671 5.33 -19.09 18.29
C PHE A 671 5.29 -20.58 17.95
N ASP A 672 4.34 -21.01 17.13
CA ASP A 672 4.18 -22.42 16.74
C ASP A 672 4.97 -22.80 15.47
N GLY A 673 5.63 -21.83 14.85
CA GLY A 673 6.35 -21.97 13.57
C GLY A 673 5.66 -21.31 12.39
N THR A 674 4.37 -21.01 12.52
CA THR A 674 3.57 -20.32 11.50
C THR A 674 3.14 -18.95 11.99
N SER A 675 2.61 -18.86 13.20
CA SER A 675 2.10 -17.62 13.79
C SER A 675 2.37 -17.54 15.29
N TYR A 676 2.40 -16.31 15.80
CA TYR A 676 2.32 -16.07 17.23
C TYR A 676 0.88 -16.09 17.71
N ASP A 677 0.61 -16.94 18.69
CA ASP A 677 -0.68 -17.00 19.38
C ASP A 677 -0.53 -16.63 20.85
N ALA A 678 -1.50 -15.84 21.32
CA ALA A 678 -1.64 -15.56 22.74
C ALA A 678 -2.27 -16.78 23.42
N SER A 679 -1.55 -17.39 24.36
CA SER A 679 -2.07 -18.49 25.16
C SER A 679 -1.80 -18.28 26.64
N TRP A 680 -2.85 -18.37 27.45
CA TRP A 680 -2.72 -18.48 28.89
C TRP A 680 -3.42 -19.77 29.33
N ARG A 681 -2.77 -20.55 30.20
CA ARG A 681 -3.37 -21.79 30.69
C ARG A 681 -4.69 -21.46 31.39
N THR A 682 -5.78 -21.99 30.86
CA THR A 682 -7.10 -22.02 31.49
C THR A 682 -7.09 -22.95 32.71
N THR A 683 -6.32 -22.60 33.73
CA THR A 683 -6.42 -23.09 35.12
C THR A 683 -5.47 -22.26 35.99
N TRP A 684 -5.69 -20.95 36.00
CA TRP A 684 -5.25 -20.15 37.14
C TRP A 684 -6.22 -20.43 38.28
N THR A 685 -5.94 -21.47 39.07
CA THR A 685 -6.61 -21.66 40.35
C THR A 685 -6.25 -20.46 41.21
N TYR A 686 -7.26 -19.67 41.55
CA TYR A 686 -7.21 -18.44 42.33
C TYR A 686 -6.29 -18.54 43.57
N PRO A 687 -5.60 -17.46 44.01
CA PRO A 687 -5.87 -16.06 43.68
C PRO A 687 -4.82 -15.51 42.72
N GLY A 688 -4.98 -15.89 41.46
CA GLY A 688 -4.62 -15.01 40.36
C GLY A 688 -5.55 -13.80 40.30
N PRO A 689 -5.22 -12.82 39.45
CA PRO A 689 -5.84 -11.51 39.50
C PRO A 689 -7.33 -11.56 39.11
N ARG A 690 -8.17 -10.70 39.69
CA ARG A 690 -9.61 -10.59 39.35
C ARG A 690 -9.77 -10.31 37.84
N PRO A 691 -10.92 -10.63 37.21
CA PRO A 691 -11.31 -9.99 35.96
C PRO A 691 -11.13 -8.48 36.12
N GLY A 692 -10.16 -7.89 35.40
CA GLY A 692 -9.66 -6.52 35.64
C GLY A 692 -8.18 -6.39 36.06
N GLN A 693 -7.40 -7.48 36.11
CA GLN A 693 -5.95 -7.43 36.34
C GLN A 693 -5.20 -8.31 35.33
N LEU A 694 -5.35 -8.02 34.04
CA LEU A 694 -4.37 -8.45 33.05
C LEU A 694 -3.02 -7.74 33.33
N PRO A 695 -1.88 -8.35 32.99
CA PRO A 695 -0.58 -7.67 33.06
C PRO A 695 -0.50 -6.59 31.97
N GLY A 696 -1.00 -5.39 32.31
CA GLY A 696 -1.05 -4.24 31.40
C GLY A 696 -2.27 -3.37 31.69
N HIS A 697 -2.08 -2.05 31.76
CA HIS A 697 -3.20 -1.12 31.88
C HIS A 697 -3.78 -0.89 30.49
N PRO A 698 -5.06 -1.26 30.23
CA PRO A 698 -5.68 -0.96 28.95
C PRO A 698 -5.78 0.54 28.76
N PHE A 699 -5.69 1.01 27.51
CA PHE A 699 -5.83 2.44 27.21
C PHE A 699 -6.60 2.64 25.92
N SER A 700 -7.26 3.80 25.82
CA SER A 700 -8.04 4.15 24.65
C SER A 700 -7.16 4.78 23.58
N ILE A 701 -7.42 4.38 22.34
CA ILE A 701 -6.85 4.96 21.13
C ILE A 701 -8.00 5.32 20.20
N SER A 702 -7.82 6.38 19.43
CA SER A 702 -8.86 6.84 18.51
C SER A 702 -8.26 7.55 17.32
N GLY A 703 -8.98 7.58 16.22
CA GLY A 703 -8.48 8.22 15.02
C GLY A 703 -9.60 8.61 14.07
N ARG A 704 -9.20 9.43 13.10
CA ARG A 704 -10.02 9.84 11.98
C ARG A 704 -9.25 9.57 10.69
N SER A 705 -9.90 9.00 9.70
CA SER A 705 -9.26 8.69 8.42
C SER A 705 -10.24 8.86 7.26
N LEU A 706 -9.75 9.15 6.06
CA LEU A 706 -10.58 9.35 4.88
C LEU A 706 -11.11 8.02 4.35
N LEU A 707 -12.41 7.87 4.11
CA LEU A 707 -12.96 6.66 3.51
C LEU A 707 -12.72 6.64 2.00
N THR A 708 -12.43 5.46 1.46
CA THR A 708 -12.24 5.28 0.01
C THR A 708 -12.91 3.98 -0.46
N PRO A 709 -13.42 3.90 -1.69
CA PRO A 709 -13.93 2.67 -2.30
C PRO A 709 -12.79 1.77 -2.84
N GLN A 710 -11.66 1.72 -2.12
CA GLN A 710 -10.44 1.02 -2.54
C GLN A 710 -10.64 -0.47 -2.88
N PRO A 711 -11.49 -1.25 -2.17
CA PRO A 711 -11.64 -2.67 -2.48
C PRO A 711 -12.21 -2.89 -3.88
N SER A 712 -13.24 -2.12 -4.25
CA SER A 712 -13.87 -2.17 -5.58
C SER A 712 -12.90 -1.72 -6.67
N ALA A 713 -12.18 -0.62 -6.45
CA ALA A 713 -11.20 -0.11 -7.41
C ALA A 713 -10.04 -1.09 -7.66
N THR A 714 -9.48 -1.67 -6.58
CA THR A 714 -8.37 -2.62 -6.67
C THR A 714 -8.81 -3.93 -7.34
N PHE A 715 -9.99 -4.44 -6.97
CA PHE A 715 -10.54 -5.65 -7.57
C PHE A 715 -10.82 -5.47 -9.07
N LYS A 716 -11.44 -4.35 -9.45
CA LYS A 716 -11.71 -4.02 -10.85
C LYS A 716 -10.42 -3.90 -11.67
N ALA A 717 -9.41 -3.19 -11.19
CA ALA A 717 -8.14 -3.04 -11.91
C ALA A 717 -7.46 -4.40 -12.18
N ARG A 718 -7.51 -5.31 -11.20
CA ARG A 718 -7.01 -6.69 -11.36
C ARG A 718 -7.84 -7.49 -12.36
N LEU A 719 -9.17 -7.38 -12.28
CA LEU A 719 -10.09 -8.03 -13.20
C LEU A 719 -9.90 -7.53 -14.64
N ASP A 720 -9.78 -6.23 -14.86
CA ASP A 720 -9.52 -5.63 -16.17
C ASP A 720 -8.19 -6.13 -16.75
N THR A 721 -7.15 -6.25 -15.91
CA THR A 721 -5.87 -6.84 -16.31
C THR A 721 -6.05 -8.32 -16.69
N TYR A 722 -6.75 -9.10 -15.88
CA TYR A 722 -7.01 -10.52 -16.14
C TYR A 722 -7.85 -10.75 -17.41
N LEU A 723 -8.81 -9.87 -17.71
CA LEU A 723 -9.61 -9.93 -18.94
C LEU A 723 -8.76 -9.88 -20.21
N THR A 724 -7.60 -9.21 -20.17
CA THR A 724 -6.68 -9.13 -21.31
C THR A 724 -6.05 -10.48 -21.67
N THR A 725 -5.94 -11.40 -20.71
CA THR A 725 -5.30 -12.72 -20.91
C THR A 725 -6.28 -13.80 -21.40
N LEU A 726 -7.59 -13.57 -21.26
CA LEU A 726 -8.63 -14.56 -21.55
C LEU A 726 -9.06 -14.57 -23.03
N PRO A 727 -9.48 -15.72 -23.60
CA PRO A 727 -10.04 -15.80 -24.94
C PRO A 727 -11.48 -15.25 -25.03
N GLU A 728 -11.90 -14.83 -26.24
CA GLU A 728 -13.27 -14.41 -26.58
C GLU A 728 -14.15 -15.66 -26.81
N PRO A 729 -14.82 -16.18 -25.77
CA PRO A 729 -16.09 -15.62 -25.30
C PRO A 729 -16.18 -15.36 -23.78
N THR A 730 -15.20 -15.87 -23.01
CA THR A 730 -15.13 -15.70 -21.56
C THR A 730 -14.88 -14.24 -21.19
N ARG A 731 -14.09 -13.52 -21.99
CA ARG A 731 -13.83 -12.09 -21.81
C ARG A 731 -15.12 -11.26 -21.84
N THR A 732 -15.99 -11.50 -22.82
CA THR A 732 -17.27 -10.79 -22.96
C THR A 732 -18.19 -11.03 -21.75
N ALA A 733 -18.28 -12.27 -21.26
CA ALA A 733 -19.11 -12.59 -20.09
C ALA A 733 -18.60 -11.87 -18.82
N LEU A 734 -17.29 -11.92 -18.55
CA LEU A 734 -16.68 -11.30 -17.37
C LEU A 734 -16.60 -9.77 -17.45
N SER A 735 -16.59 -9.18 -18.65
CA SER A 735 -16.64 -7.71 -18.82
C SER A 735 -17.93 -7.11 -18.26
N SER A 736 -19.06 -7.82 -18.38
CA SER A 736 -20.33 -7.40 -17.79
C SER A 736 -20.29 -7.41 -16.26
N PHE A 737 -19.59 -8.37 -15.66
CA PHE A 737 -19.35 -8.43 -14.23
C PHE A 737 -18.40 -7.32 -13.78
N ALA A 738 -17.31 -7.06 -14.51
CA ALA A 738 -16.38 -5.96 -14.22
C ALA A 738 -17.08 -4.60 -14.17
N ALA A 739 -18.01 -4.34 -15.10
CA ALA A 739 -18.82 -3.12 -15.08
C ALA A 739 -19.73 -3.00 -13.83
N SER A 740 -20.13 -4.13 -13.22
CA SER A 740 -20.94 -4.13 -11.98
C SER A 740 -20.12 -3.85 -10.72
N VAL A 741 -18.78 -4.01 -10.75
CA VAL A 741 -17.91 -3.81 -9.58
C VAL A 741 -17.88 -2.35 -9.12
N ASP A 742 -18.03 -1.39 -10.04
CA ASP A 742 -18.06 0.03 -9.69
C ASP A 742 -19.21 0.38 -8.74
N ALA A 743 -20.32 -0.37 -8.86
CA ALA A 743 -21.52 -0.21 -8.04
C ALA A 743 -21.45 -0.93 -6.68
N TRP A 744 -20.34 -1.63 -6.37
CA TRP A 744 -20.20 -2.28 -5.07
C TRP A 744 -20.15 -1.23 -3.94
N ASP A 745 -21.05 -1.39 -2.98
CA ASP A 745 -21.13 -0.58 -1.77
C ASP A 745 -20.14 -1.10 -0.73
N LEU A 746 -18.86 -0.85 -0.97
CA LEU A 746 -17.76 -1.15 -0.05
C LEU A 746 -16.91 0.11 0.12
N LEU A 747 -16.71 0.50 1.37
CA LEU A 747 -15.73 1.52 1.76
C LEU A 747 -14.70 0.88 2.69
N SER A 748 -13.45 1.27 2.55
CA SER A 748 -12.39 0.82 3.45
C SER A 748 -11.42 1.92 3.81
N GLN A 749 -10.79 1.75 4.97
CA GLN A 749 -9.63 2.54 5.37
C GLN A 749 -8.84 1.81 6.47
N ALA A 750 -7.51 1.96 6.45
CA ALA A 750 -6.63 1.61 7.56
C ALA A 750 -6.93 2.50 8.77
N LEU A 751 -6.82 1.94 9.98
CA LEU A 751 -6.90 2.66 11.25
C LEU A 751 -5.61 3.50 11.42
N SER A 752 -5.44 4.49 10.55
CA SER A 752 -4.17 5.20 10.36
C SER A 752 -3.74 5.85 11.67
N GLY A 753 -2.48 5.60 12.06
CA GLY A 753 -1.92 6.09 13.31
C GLY A 753 -2.12 5.16 14.51
N PHE A 754 -2.71 3.97 14.31
CA PHE A 754 -2.86 2.97 15.37
C PHE A 754 -1.50 2.60 15.98
N ASN A 755 -0.55 2.16 15.16
CA ASN A 755 0.79 1.79 15.61
C ASN A 755 1.58 2.99 16.18
N GLU A 756 1.35 4.21 15.68
CA GLU A 756 1.97 5.44 16.19
C GLU A 756 1.48 5.77 17.61
N GLN A 757 0.17 5.66 17.86
CA GLN A 757 -0.41 5.91 19.19
C GLN A 757 0.05 4.88 20.24
N LEU A 758 0.30 3.62 19.85
CA LEU A 758 0.94 2.64 20.74
C LEU A 758 2.34 3.10 21.19
N ALA A 759 3.06 3.81 20.32
CA ALA A 759 4.35 4.43 20.64
C ALA A 759 4.20 5.85 21.23
N LEU A 760 3.00 6.26 21.66
CA LEU A 760 2.68 7.60 22.19
C LEU A 760 3.04 8.74 21.21
N ARG A 761 2.70 8.57 19.94
CA ARG A 761 2.89 9.57 18.88
C ARG A 761 1.57 9.81 18.15
N ASP A 762 1.27 11.09 17.92
CA ASP A 762 0.08 11.54 17.22
C ASP A 762 0.45 12.04 15.80
N PRO A 763 0.00 11.35 14.73
CA PRO A 763 0.28 11.75 13.35
C PRO A 763 -0.60 12.91 12.85
N ALA A 764 -1.44 13.51 13.70
CA ALA A 764 -2.26 14.66 13.34
C ALA A 764 -1.43 15.88 12.89
N SER A 765 -2.11 16.87 12.32
CA SER A 765 -1.51 18.10 11.82
C SER A 765 -0.60 18.77 12.87
N LEU A 766 0.67 18.90 12.51
CA LEU A 766 1.72 19.33 13.41
C LEU A 766 2.29 20.69 13.03
N ARG A 767 2.95 21.33 13.99
CA ARG A 767 3.70 22.57 13.78
C ARG A 767 5.14 22.23 13.43
N THR A 768 5.68 22.83 12.38
CA THR A 768 7.10 22.76 12.03
C THR A 768 7.83 24.07 12.43
N PRO A 769 9.15 24.02 12.67
CA PRO A 769 9.98 25.21 12.86
C PRO A 769 10.06 26.07 11.59
N ASP A 770 10.27 27.38 11.77
CA ASP A 770 10.54 28.32 10.68
C ASP A 770 12.00 28.17 10.20
N ALA A 771 12.20 28.26 8.88
CA ALA A 771 13.51 28.20 8.25
C ALA A 771 14.29 29.53 8.32
N ALA A 772 13.62 30.64 8.69
CA ALA A 772 14.25 31.96 8.74
C ALA A 772 15.26 32.16 9.91
N ASP A 773 15.17 31.34 10.96
CA ASP A 773 16.01 31.46 12.16
C ASP A 773 17.31 30.63 12.01
N VAL A 774 18.32 31.23 11.37
CA VAL A 774 19.62 30.60 11.08
C VAL A 774 20.65 30.84 12.20
N ASP A 775 21.31 29.78 12.65
CA ASP A 775 22.41 29.88 13.62
C ASP A 775 23.68 30.48 12.97
N PRO A 776 24.28 31.56 13.51
CA PRO A 776 25.44 32.21 12.91
C PRO A 776 26.73 31.37 12.88
N GLY A 777 26.86 30.39 13.78
CA GLY A 777 28.07 29.56 13.89
C GLY A 777 28.09 28.39 12.90
N THR A 778 26.92 27.82 12.61
CA THR A 778 26.76 26.69 11.70
C THR A 778 26.20 27.07 10.34
N GLY A 779 25.55 28.23 10.22
CA GLY A 779 24.87 28.68 9.01
C GLY A 779 23.60 27.89 8.69
N LEU A 780 23.08 27.12 9.66
CA LEU A 780 21.90 26.27 9.51
C LEU A 780 20.81 26.69 10.51
N SER A 781 19.56 26.63 10.09
CA SER A 781 18.39 26.76 10.96
C SER A 781 18.01 25.43 11.62
N ILE A 782 17.25 25.50 12.71
CA ILE A 782 16.71 24.30 13.36
C ILE A 782 15.77 23.53 12.42
N ALA A 783 15.07 24.21 11.52
CA ALA A 783 14.22 23.60 10.50
C ALA A 783 15.02 22.78 9.49
N GLU A 784 16.16 23.29 9.02
CA GLU A 784 17.06 22.57 8.11
C GLU A 784 17.73 21.37 8.79
N LEU A 785 17.96 21.43 10.10
CA LEU A 785 18.49 20.29 10.86
C LEU A 785 17.43 19.22 11.05
N ILE A 786 16.21 19.60 11.44
CA ILE A 786 15.07 18.68 11.58
C ILE A 786 14.72 18.02 10.24
N GLY A 787 14.74 18.75 9.12
CA GLY A 787 14.44 18.22 7.79
C GLY A 787 13.14 17.39 7.77
N GLY A 788 13.20 16.18 7.22
CA GLY A 788 12.07 15.24 7.15
C GLY A 788 11.72 14.52 8.48
N GLY A 789 12.29 14.94 9.62
CA GLY A 789 12.05 14.33 10.93
C GLY A 789 10.70 14.68 11.57
N ALA A 790 10.01 15.72 11.09
CA ALA A 790 8.72 16.18 11.61
C ALA A 790 7.55 15.32 11.11
N VAL A 791 7.41 14.11 11.68
CA VAL A 791 6.45 13.09 11.20
C VAL A 791 5.23 12.94 12.13
N ALA A 792 5.42 13.03 13.45
CA ALA A 792 4.35 12.88 14.44
C ALA A 792 4.68 13.64 15.72
N MET A 793 3.67 14.19 16.40
CA MET A 793 3.85 14.89 17.68
C MET A 793 4.00 13.89 18.83
N PRO A 794 4.91 14.13 19.79
CA PRO A 794 5.02 13.28 20.97
C PRO A 794 3.83 13.49 21.93
N MET A 795 3.16 12.42 22.35
CA MET A 795 2.10 12.43 23.37
C MET A 795 2.71 12.43 24.77
N VAL A 796 3.24 13.59 25.16
CA VAL A 796 4.06 13.78 26.38
C VAL A 796 3.35 13.54 27.72
N ASP A 797 2.02 13.66 27.72
CA ASP A 797 1.16 13.45 28.89
C ASP A 797 0.52 12.04 28.91
N GLY A 798 0.81 11.20 27.90
CA GLY A 798 0.17 9.89 27.69
C GLY A 798 -1.00 9.94 26.70
N PRO A 799 -1.73 8.82 26.52
CA PRO A 799 -2.89 8.77 25.64
C PRO A 799 -3.98 9.73 26.13
N VAL A 800 -4.65 10.43 25.22
CA VAL A 800 -5.78 11.31 25.57
C VAL A 800 -6.94 10.46 26.07
N THR A 801 -7.23 10.51 27.36
CA THR A 801 -8.34 9.77 27.98
C THR A 801 -9.54 10.68 28.23
N HIS A 802 -10.74 10.24 27.87
CA HIS A 802 -11.98 10.75 28.46
C HIS A 802 -12.09 10.21 29.90
N GLY A 803 -11.22 10.68 30.79
CA GLY A 803 -11.04 10.17 32.15
C GLY A 803 -9.70 10.59 32.73
N PRO A 804 -9.43 10.31 34.02
CA PRO A 804 -8.13 10.58 34.63
C PRO A 804 -7.01 9.85 33.88
N PRO A 805 -5.82 10.46 33.74
CA PRO A 805 -4.70 9.86 33.01
C PRO A 805 -4.32 8.51 33.64
N GLU A 806 -4.38 7.44 32.85
CA GLU A 806 -4.02 6.10 33.33
C GLU A 806 -2.48 5.89 33.32
N PRO A 807 -1.90 5.11 34.27
CA PRO A 807 -0.45 4.94 34.40
C PRO A 807 0.28 4.19 33.26
N GLY A 808 -0.43 3.73 32.23
CA GLY A 808 0.12 2.96 31.09
C GLY A 808 -0.08 3.65 29.74
N GLY A 809 0.69 3.25 28.72
CA GLY A 809 0.46 3.75 27.35
C GLY A 809 1.55 3.39 26.34
N PHE A 810 2.82 3.65 26.66
CA PHE A 810 3.91 3.35 25.73
C PHE A 810 4.12 1.85 25.54
N GLN A 811 4.09 1.42 24.29
CA GLN A 811 4.45 0.08 23.85
C GLN A 811 5.67 0.16 22.94
N ALA A 812 6.72 -0.59 23.26
CA ALA A 812 7.91 -0.70 22.40
C ALA A 812 7.68 -1.65 21.20
N LEU A 813 6.71 -2.56 21.34
CA LEU A 813 6.31 -3.55 20.36
C LEU A 813 4.78 -3.68 20.35
N ARG A 814 4.19 -3.97 19.20
CA ARG A 814 2.77 -4.27 19.08
C ARG A 814 2.54 -5.72 19.46
N ALA A 815 2.05 -5.99 20.66
CA ALA A 815 1.61 -7.30 21.09
C ALA A 815 0.43 -7.15 22.05
N GLY A 816 -0.76 -7.51 21.59
CA GLY A 816 -1.96 -7.32 22.40
C GLY A 816 -3.24 -7.68 21.68
N GLN A 817 -4.36 -7.36 22.33
CA GLN A 817 -5.68 -7.41 21.71
C GLN A 817 -6.33 -6.04 21.81
N PHE A 818 -7.27 -5.73 20.94
CA PHE A 818 -8.12 -4.56 21.09
C PHE A 818 -9.58 -4.88 20.81
N ALA A 819 -10.46 -4.04 21.32
CA ALA A 819 -11.88 -4.07 20.98
C ALA A 819 -12.32 -2.66 20.60
N PHE A 820 -13.19 -2.56 19.58
CA PHE A 820 -13.81 -1.28 19.25
C PHE A 820 -14.76 -0.86 20.38
N ALA A 821 -14.70 0.43 20.72
CA ALA A 821 -15.73 1.10 21.50
C ALA A 821 -16.79 1.66 20.55
N GLN A 822 -16.37 2.36 19.49
CA GLN A 822 -17.25 2.99 18.53
C GLN A 822 -16.60 3.12 17.15
N VAL A 823 -17.40 2.93 16.09
CA VAL A 823 -17.02 3.16 14.68
C VAL A 823 -18.14 3.94 14.00
N ARG A 824 -17.80 5.08 13.40
CA ARG A 824 -18.74 6.02 12.82
C ARG A 824 -18.29 6.47 11.44
N VAL A 825 -19.23 6.54 10.51
CA VAL A 825 -19.04 7.13 9.19
C VAL A 825 -19.60 8.55 9.22
N VAL A 826 -18.83 9.51 8.72
CA VAL A 826 -19.23 10.93 8.61
C VAL A 826 -19.13 11.36 7.15
N ASP A 827 -20.18 11.98 6.65
CA ASP A 827 -20.29 12.43 5.27
C ASP A 827 -19.72 13.85 5.06
N ARG A 828 -19.69 14.32 3.81
CA ARG A 828 -19.17 15.65 3.43
C ARG A 828 -19.88 16.82 4.12
N PHE A 829 -21.15 16.69 4.48
CA PHE A 829 -21.91 17.69 5.25
C PHE A 829 -21.88 17.43 6.75
N GLY A 830 -21.18 16.41 7.22
CA GLY A 830 -21.14 16.02 8.63
C GLY A 830 -22.37 15.24 9.08
N GLN A 831 -23.23 14.74 8.20
CA GLN A 831 -24.20 13.72 8.56
C GLN A 831 -23.43 12.48 9.02
N SER A 832 -23.85 11.86 10.13
CA SER A 832 -23.10 10.77 10.74
C SER A 832 -23.94 9.52 10.98
N ILE A 833 -23.37 8.35 10.73
CA ILE A 833 -23.97 7.04 11.01
C ILE A 833 -23.03 6.23 11.90
N ASP A 834 -23.54 5.79 13.04
CA ASP A 834 -22.86 4.82 13.90
C ASP A 834 -22.98 3.43 13.28
N VAL A 835 -21.85 2.88 12.82
CA VAL A 835 -21.74 1.54 12.23
C VAL A 835 -21.60 0.50 13.34
N TYR A 836 -20.81 0.83 14.35
CA TYR A 836 -20.60 0.01 15.54
C TYR A 836 -20.57 0.89 16.79
N ASP A 837 -21.25 0.44 17.84
CA ASP A 837 -21.18 1.04 19.18
C ASP A 837 -21.38 -0.09 20.20
N ILE A 838 -20.38 -0.34 21.04
CA ILE A 838 -20.40 -1.42 22.03
C ILE A 838 -21.54 -1.27 23.04
N GLY A 839 -22.00 -0.04 23.31
CA GLY A 839 -23.09 0.25 24.23
C GLY A 839 -24.48 0.06 23.62
N ARG A 840 -24.58 -0.13 22.29
CA ARG A 840 -25.86 -0.18 21.57
C ARG A 840 -26.33 -1.62 21.34
N ALA A 841 -27.50 -1.96 21.89
CA ALA A 841 -28.14 -3.24 21.63
C ALA A 841 -28.43 -3.45 20.13
N GLY A 842 -28.05 -4.61 19.58
CA GLY A 842 -28.23 -4.94 18.16
C GLY A 842 -27.27 -4.24 17.21
N ALA A 843 -26.15 -3.68 17.70
CA ALA A 843 -25.06 -3.23 16.84
C ALA A 843 -24.53 -4.38 15.97
N LEU A 844 -24.00 -4.04 14.79
CA LEU A 844 -23.33 -5.02 13.93
C LEU A 844 -22.19 -5.69 14.70
N THR A 845 -21.94 -6.98 14.45
CA THR A 845 -20.75 -7.65 14.97
C THR A 845 -19.66 -7.59 13.90
N PRO A 846 -18.47 -7.04 14.20
CA PRO A 846 -17.37 -7.02 13.24
C PRO A 846 -16.94 -8.44 12.86
N THR A 847 -16.87 -8.75 11.58
CA THR A 847 -16.25 -9.98 11.08
C THR A 847 -14.73 -9.82 11.11
N ILE A 848 -14.00 -10.77 11.69
CA ILE A 848 -12.54 -10.67 11.84
C ILE A 848 -11.85 -11.60 10.85
N ALA A 849 -10.86 -11.08 10.12
CA ALA A 849 -10.04 -11.90 9.24
C ALA A 849 -9.19 -12.91 10.03
N PRO A 850 -8.94 -14.12 9.50
CA PRO A 850 -8.30 -15.22 10.25
C PRO A 850 -7.01 -14.84 10.99
N GLY A 851 -6.12 -14.05 10.37
CA GLY A 851 -4.84 -13.61 10.97
C GLY A 851 -4.97 -12.63 12.15
N LEU A 852 -6.19 -12.21 12.50
CA LEU A 852 -6.49 -11.32 13.61
C LEU A 852 -7.46 -11.94 14.64
N VAL A 853 -7.88 -13.20 14.45
CA VAL A 853 -8.81 -13.86 15.37
C VAL A 853 -8.04 -14.27 16.64
N PRO A 854 -8.47 -13.86 17.84
CA PRO A 854 -7.85 -14.34 19.07
C PRO A 854 -8.24 -15.80 19.34
N GLN A 855 -7.24 -16.66 19.58
CA GLN A 855 -7.48 -18.03 20.08
C GLN A 855 -8.12 -18.01 21.47
N GLN A 856 -7.67 -17.09 22.32
CA GLN A 856 -8.24 -16.80 23.61
C GLN A 856 -8.52 -15.30 23.68
N PRO A 857 -9.79 -14.84 23.64
CA PRO A 857 -10.11 -13.43 23.84
C PRO A 857 -10.01 -13.06 25.32
N ILE A 858 -9.61 -11.81 25.60
CA ILE A 858 -9.50 -11.26 26.96
C ILE A 858 -10.81 -11.39 27.75
N ASP A 859 -11.94 -11.14 27.08
CA ASP A 859 -13.28 -11.35 27.59
C ASP A 859 -14.16 -11.86 26.44
N THR A 860 -15.10 -12.74 26.77
CA THR A 860 -16.09 -13.31 25.83
C THR A 860 -17.47 -12.66 26.00
N GLY A 861 -17.56 -11.54 26.71
CA GLY A 861 -18.79 -10.78 26.96
C GLY A 861 -19.33 -10.06 25.72
N VAL A 862 -19.52 -8.74 25.83
CA VAL A 862 -20.17 -7.92 24.78
C VAL A 862 -19.19 -7.51 23.66
N ALA A 863 -17.90 -7.44 23.96
CA ALA A 863 -16.87 -6.97 23.03
C ALA A 863 -16.41 -8.07 22.06
N THR A 864 -16.21 -7.71 20.79
CA THR A 864 -15.49 -8.54 19.83
C THR A 864 -14.00 -8.17 19.86
N PHE A 865 -13.15 -9.05 20.40
CA PHE A 865 -11.71 -8.82 20.49
C PHE A 865 -10.98 -9.20 19.21
N ILE A 866 -9.97 -8.41 18.88
CA ILE A 866 -9.12 -8.54 17.69
C ILE A 866 -7.68 -8.68 18.18
N GLN A 867 -7.00 -9.76 17.77
CA GLN A 867 -5.61 -10.06 18.16
C GLN A 867 -4.63 -9.38 17.22
N LEU A 868 -3.65 -8.69 17.80
CA LEU A 868 -2.51 -8.14 17.09
C LEU A 868 -1.25 -8.88 17.55
N PRO A 869 -0.74 -9.83 16.74
CA PRO A 869 0.44 -10.60 17.12
C PRO A 869 1.67 -9.69 17.28
N PRO A 870 2.70 -10.13 18.01
CA PRO A 870 3.97 -9.44 18.19
C PRO A 870 4.54 -8.93 16.87
N ARG A 871 4.68 -7.62 16.75
CA ARG A 871 5.33 -6.94 15.62
C ARG A 871 6.18 -5.76 16.11
N LEU A 872 7.29 -5.53 15.43
CA LEU A 872 8.15 -4.38 15.69
C LEU A 872 7.50 -3.10 15.15
N LEU A 873 7.53 -2.03 15.94
CA LEU A 873 7.01 -0.71 15.54
C LEU A 873 8.02 0.08 14.68
N GLU A 874 9.31 -0.22 14.79
CA GLU A 874 10.32 0.27 13.86
C GLU A 874 10.49 -0.70 12.69
N PRO A 875 10.69 -0.20 11.45
CA PRO A 875 10.96 -1.07 10.32
C PRO A 875 12.21 -1.92 10.57
N ALA A 876 12.12 -3.21 10.29
CA ALA A 876 13.20 -4.17 10.52
C ALA A 876 13.26 -5.20 9.40
N ARG A 877 14.36 -5.96 9.32
CA ARG A 877 14.51 -7.07 8.38
C ARG A 877 15.34 -8.19 8.99
N LEU A 878 15.12 -9.41 8.52
CA LEU A 878 15.98 -10.54 8.81
C LEU A 878 17.01 -10.64 7.68
N ASP A 879 18.27 -10.37 8.00
CA ASP A 879 19.37 -10.61 7.08
C ASP A 879 19.81 -12.06 7.21
N VAL A 880 19.81 -12.77 6.08
CA VAL A 880 20.28 -14.14 5.97
C VAL A 880 21.43 -14.13 4.97
N GLY A 881 22.61 -14.49 5.45
CA GLY A 881 23.84 -14.49 4.66
C GLY A 881 24.59 -15.81 4.80
N PHE A 882 25.61 -16.00 3.97
CA PHE A 882 26.53 -17.13 4.07
C PHE A 882 27.78 -16.73 4.86
N ALA A 883 28.31 -17.65 5.67
CA ALA A 883 29.53 -17.45 6.47
C ALA A 883 30.70 -18.29 5.91
N PRO A 884 31.48 -17.73 4.96
CA PRO A 884 32.37 -18.53 4.14
C PRO A 884 33.57 -19.20 4.82
N GLY A 885 34.05 -18.71 5.97
CA GLY A 885 35.05 -19.41 6.77
C GLY A 885 34.48 -20.21 7.95
N GLY A 886 33.15 -20.43 7.95
CA GLY A 886 32.44 -21.19 8.98
C GLY A 886 31.89 -20.33 10.13
N PRO A 887 31.38 -20.98 11.19
CA PRO A 887 30.68 -20.29 12.27
C PRO A 887 31.58 -19.30 13.01
N GLY A 888 31.05 -18.12 13.33
CA GLY A 888 31.74 -17.08 14.09
C GLY A 888 32.64 -16.15 13.26
N GLU A 889 32.80 -16.37 11.95
CA GLU A 889 33.49 -15.40 11.09
C GLU A 889 32.59 -14.19 10.77
N PRO A 890 33.13 -12.95 10.84
CA PRO A 890 32.37 -11.78 10.48
C PRO A 890 32.04 -11.80 8.99
N ASP A 891 30.75 -11.79 8.67
CA ASP A 891 30.18 -11.37 7.39
C ASP A 891 31.05 -10.27 6.75
N ARG A 892 31.65 -10.53 5.58
CA ARG A 892 32.52 -9.55 4.90
C ARG A 892 31.66 -8.30 4.63
N PRO A 893 31.96 -7.14 5.25
CA PRO A 893 31.14 -5.96 5.04
C PRO A 893 31.30 -5.47 3.60
N GLY A 894 30.25 -5.56 2.77
CA GLY A 894 30.22 -4.81 1.51
C GLY A 894 29.78 -5.52 0.24
N GLY A 895 28.93 -6.55 0.27
CA GLY A 895 28.31 -7.05 -0.98
C GLY A 895 29.28 -7.62 -2.00
N ASP A 896 30.50 -7.98 -1.58
CA ASP A 896 31.36 -8.86 -2.36
C ASP A 896 30.61 -10.18 -2.51
N ALA A 897 30.29 -10.55 -3.74
CA ALA A 897 29.88 -11.92 -3.98
C ALA A 897 31.07 -12.81 -3.58
N PRO A 898 30.94 -13.69 -2.57
CA PRO A 898 32.05 -14.53 -2.17
C PRO A 898 32.48 -15.38 -3.38
N ALA A 899 33.74 -15.81 -3.44
CA ALA A 899 34.12 -16.80 -4.44
C ALA A 899 33.24 -18.05 -4.30
N ALA A 900 33.02 -18.82 -5.37
CA ALA A 900 32.18 -20.02 -5.30
C ALA A 900 32.65 -21.00 -4.19
N ALA A 901 33.97 -21.09 -4.00
CA ALA A 901 34.61 -21.90 -2.96
C ALA A 901 34.43 -21.36 -1.53
N ASP A 902 33.99 -20.10 -1.38
CA ASP A 902 33.78 -19.46 -0.10
C ASP A 902 32.36 -19.80 0.43
N VAL A 903 31.31 -19.85 -0.41
CA VAL A 903 29.91 -20.04 0.06
C VAL A 903 29.56 -21.49 0.40
N VAL A 904 29.93 -22.42 -0.48
CA VAL A 904 29.62 -23.84 -0.31
C VAL A 904 30.77 -24.48 0.46
N CYS A 905 30.49 -25.06 1.63
CA CYS A 905 31.51 -25.69 2.46
C CYS A 905 31.93 -27.07 1.89
N ALA A 906 30.96 -27.80 1.34
CA ALA A 906 31.14 -29.10 0.68
C ALA A 906 29.87 -29.50 -0.08
N TRP A 907 29.99 -30.46 -1.00
CA TRP A 907 28.85 -31.15 -1.58
C TRP A 907 28.72 -32.55 -0.99
N ILE A 908 27.49 -32.94 -0.68
CA ILE A 908 27.15 -34.26 -0.15
C ILE A 908 26.20 -34.93 -1.15
N VAL A 909 26.58 -36.11 -1.62
CA VAL A 909 25.76 -36.93 -2.52
C VAL A 909 25.38 -38.22 -1.77
N PRO A 910 24.12 -38.37 -1.34
CA PRO A 910 23.66 -39.60 -0.71
C PRO A 910 23.55 -40.68 -1.78
N SER A 911 24.32 -41.76 -1.64
CA SER A 911 24.28 -42.91 -2.54
C SER A 911 23.32 -43.97 -1.99
N PRO A 912 22.13 -44.15 -2.59
CA PRO A 912 21.20 -45.18 -2.15
C PRO A 912 21.71 -46.60 -2.45
N LEU A 913 22.57 -46.79 -3.46
CA LEU A 913 23.15 -48.09 -3.80
C LEU A 913 24.22 -48.53 -2.80
N ASP A 914 25.03 -47.59 -2.32
CA ASP A 914 26.18 -47.87 -1.47
C ASP A 914 25.89 -47.69 0.03
N GLU A 915 24.69 -47.23 0.39
CA GLU A 915 24.34 -46.78 1.74
C GLU A 915 25.45 -45.88 2.32
N ALA A 916 25.86 -44.89 1.51
CA ALA A 916 27.02 -44.04 1.78
C ALA A 916 26.73 -42.56 1.51
N LEU A 917 27.47 -41.67 2.18
CA LEU A 917 27.50 -40.24 1.87
C LEU A 917 28.79 -39.92 1.14
N ALA A 918 28.73 -39.74 -0.18
CA ALA A 918 29.88 -39.28 -0.96
C ALA A 918 30.06 -37.77 -0.76
N CYS A 919 31.28 -37.35 -0.45
CA CYS A 919 31.65 -35.99 -0.10
C CYS A 919 32.60 -35.41 -1.14
N TYR A 920 32.32 -34.18 -1.57
CA TYR A 920 33.11 -33.45 -2.55
C TYR A 920 33.48 -32.06 -2.00
N ALA A 921 34.63 -31.54 -2.43
CA ALA A 921 35.07 -30.19 -2.14
C ALA A 921 34.18 -29.16 -2.85
N PRO A 922 34.22 -27.87 -2.44
CA PRO A 922 33.37 -26.81 -3.01
C PRO A 922 33.44 -26.69 -4.54
N ASP A 923 34.58 -27.00 -5.13
CA ASP A 923 34.85 -27.00 -6.58
C ASP A 923 34.33 -28.26 -7.32
N GLY A 924 33.68 -29.20 -6.62
CA GLY A 924 33.21 -30.47 -7.18
C GLY A 924 34.24 -31.60 -7.15
N THR A 925 35.44 -31.40 -6.61
CA THR A 925 36.48 -32.44 -6.51
C THR A 925 36.10 -33.52 -5.51
N ALA A 926 36.17 -34.81 -5.88
CA ALA A 926 35.84 -35.92 -4.98
C ALA A 926 36.83 -36.05 -3.82
N LEU A 927 36.32 -36.01 -2.57
CA LEU A 927 37.14 -36.15 -1.36
C LEU A 927 37.12 -37.58 -0.80
N GLY A 928 35.97 -38.24 -0.83
CA GLY A 928 35.78 -39.58 -0.28
C GLY A 928 34.33 -39.80 0.12
N GLU A 929 34.07 -40.87 0.85
CA GLU A 929 32.72 -41.23 1.30
C GLU A 929 32.72 -41.71 2.74
N LEU A 930 31.59 -41.46 3.43
CA LEU A 930 31.31 -42.02 4.74
C LEU A 930 30.34 -43.19 4.58
N THR A 931 30.67 -44.36 5.14
CA THR A 931 29.88 -45.59 4.97
C THR A 931 29.99 -46.48 6.20
N GLU A 932 29.06 -47.41 6.37
CA GLU A 932 29.15 -48.45 7.39
C GLU A 932 30.18 -49.53 6.97
N THR A 933 31.05 -49.90 7.90
CA THR A 933 32.09 -50.92 7.71
C THR A 933 32.07 -51.92 8.85
N ALA A 934 32.49 -53.16 8.57
CA ALA A 934 32.66 -54.17 9.61
C ALA A 934 33.93 -53.87 10.43
N GLY A 935 33.77 -53.36 11.65
CA GLY A 935 34.85 -53.17 12.61
C GLY A 935 35.13 -54.45 13.42
N LEU A 936 36.27 -54.48 14.11
CA LEU A 936 36.69 -55.62 14.95
C LEU A 936 35.74 -55.91 16.13
N THR A 937 34.98 -54.91 16.57
CA THR A 937 34.05 -54.96 17.71
C THR A 937 32.57 -54.84 17.30
N GLY A 938 32.26 -54.82 16.01
CA GLY A 938 30.92 -54.61 15.47
C GLY A 938 30.90 -53.59 14.32
N PRO A 939 29.71 -53.27 13.77
CA PRO A 939 29.58 -52.27 12.73
C PRO A 939 30.03 -50.89 13.21
N GLN A 940 30.74 -50.16 12.35
CA GLN A 940 31.21 -48.80 12.63
C GLN A 940 31.14 -47.95 11.36
N VAL A 941 30.92 -46.65 11.52
CA VAL A 941 30.93 -45.69 10.41
C VAL A 941 32.38 -45.26 10.16
N SER A 942 32.88 -45.45 8.94
CA SER A 942 34.28 -45.17 8.59
C SER A 942 34.38 -44.29 7.34
N TRP A 943 35.45 -43.49 7.27
CA TRP A 943 35.82 -42.71 6.10
C TRP A 943 36.60 -43.56 5.10
N LEU A 944 36.17 -43.56 3.85
CA LEU A 944 36.88 -44.14 2.72
C LEU A 944 37.31 -43.03 1.75
N PRO A 945 38.61 -42.78 1.56
CA PRO A 945 39.07 -41.72 0.67
C PRO A 945 38.79 -42.05 -0.79
N ALA A 946 38.41 -41.05 -1.57
CA ALA A 946 38.28 -41.20 -3.03
C ALA A 946 39.65 -41.59 -3.63
N PRO A 947 39.69 -42.21 -4.82
CA PRO A 947 40.92 -42.72 -5.40
C PRO A 947 42.03 -41.65 -5.47
N ASP A 948 41.69 -40.48 -6.02
CA ASP A 948 42.65 -39.39 -6.25
C ASP A 948 42.71 -38.36 -5.10
N SER A 949 42.04 -38.65 -3.96
CA SER A 949 41.92 -37.68 -2.87
C SER A 949 43.17 -37.63 -1.99
N ALA A 950 43.62 -36.40 -1.72
CA ALA A 950 44.65 -36.12 -0.72
C ALA A 950 44.15 -36.30 0.73
N CYS A 951 42.83 -36.40 0.95
CA CYS A 951 42.20 -36.51 2.25
C CYS A 951 42.06 -37.99 2.67
N ALA A 952 43.20 -38.65 2.91
CA ALA A 952 43.25 -40.08 3.25
C ALA A 952 42.54 -40.45 4.57
N THR A 953 42.43 -39.50 5.51
CA THR A 953 41.78 -39.67 6.80
C THR A 953 40.88 -38.49 7.12
N LEU A 954 39.93 -38.70 8.03
CA LEU A 954 39.00 -37.67 8.48
C LEU A 954 39.69 -36.52 9.25
N ASP A 955 40.90 -36.74 9.78
CA ASP A 955 41.74 -35.69 10.38
C ASP A 955 42.34 -34.73 9.35
N LEU A 956 42.66 -35.23 8.15
CA LEU A 956 43.20 -34.40 7.07
C LEU A 956 42.13 -33.46 6.47
N LEU A 957 40.85 -33.77 6.65
CA LEU A 957 39.75 -32.87 6.28
C LEU A 957 39.69 -31.63 7.18
N THR A 958 40.07 -31.73 8.45
CA THR A 958 39.92 -30.63 9.42
C THR A 958 40.70 -29.38 9.04
N GLY A 959 41.85 -29.53 8.36
CA GLY A 959 42.69 -28.40 7.96
C GLY A 959 42.17 -27.62 6.76
N ASN A 960 41.48 -28.30 5.84
CA ASN A 960 41.06 -27.71 4.55
C ASN A 960 39.53 -27.51 4.46
N PHE A 961 38.75 -28.34 5.17
CA PHE A 961 37.28 -28.36 5.13
C PHE A 961 36.71 -28.56 6.55
N PRO A 962 36.90 -27.59 7.47
CA PRO A 962 36.58 -27.75 8.88
C PRO A 962 35.09 -28.01 9.16
N VAL A 963 34.19 -27.37 8.40
CA VAL A 963 32.73 -27.54 8.54
C VAL A 963 32.31 -28.96 8.15
N LEU A 964 32.81 -29.47 7.01
CA LEU A 964 32.56 -30.85 6.58
C LEU A 964 33.14 -31.85 7.60
N ALA A 965 34.38 -31.64 8.06
CA ALA A 965 35.01 -32.51 9.04
C ALA A 965 34.19 -32.56 10.35
N GLY A 966 33.69 -31.43 10.83
CA GLY A 966 32.81 -31.35 12.00
C GLY A 966 31.51 -32.14 11.82
N PHE A 967 30.84 -31.96 10.68
CA PHE A 967 29.62 -32.69 10.31
C PHE A 967 29.83 -34.21 10.31
N LEU A 968 30.89 -34.70 9.63
CA LEU A 968 31.19 -36.13 9.54
C LEU A 968 31.65 -36.74 10.88
N ARG A 969 32.38 -35.99 11.71
CA ARG A 969 32.75 -36.41 13.08
C ARG A 969 31.51 -36.61 13.93
N GLY A 970 30.53 -35.71 13.85
CA GLY A 970 29.26 -35.84 14.57
C GLY A 970 28.58 -37.17 14.30
N LEU A 971 28.52 -37.59 13.03
CA LEU A 971 27.96 -38.87 12.62
C LEU A 971 28.79 -40.07 13.08
N THR A 972 30.12 -39.97 12.98
CA THR A 972 31.03 -41.05 13.41
C THR A 972 30.90 -41.29 14.92
N VAL A 973 30.74 -40.23 15.71
CA VAL A 973 30.54 -40.30 17.17
C VAL A 973 29.13 -40.82 17.52
N ALA A 974 28.10 -40.40 16.78
CA ALA A 974 26.72 -40.85 16.99
C ALA A 974 26.50 -42.34 16.64
N GLY A 975 27.33 -42.90 15.75
CA GLY A 975 27.40 -44.33 15.44
C GLY A 975 26.50 -44.77 14.27
N PRO A 976 26.54 -46.08 13.91
CA PRO A 976 25.89 -46.60 12.69
C PRO A 976 24.39 -46.37 12.62
N ALA A 977 23.67 -46.52 13.75
CA ALA A 977 22.22 -46.32 13.77
C ALA A 977 21.82 -44.87 13.47
N ALA A 978 22.58 -43.89 13.96
CA ALA A 978 22.35 -42.47 13.66
C ALA A 978 22.68 -42.11 12.20
N PHE A 979 23.68 -42.76 11.63
CA PHE A 979 24.03 -42.63 10.21
C PHE A 979 22.93 -43.20 9.30
N ALA A 980 22.41 -44.39 9.60
CA ALA A 980 21.27 -44.97 8.89
C ALA A 980 20.00 -44.11 9.02
N ASP A 981 19.76 -43.57 10.21
CA ASP A 981 18.67 -42.61 10.47
C ASP A 981 18.78 -41.35 9.60
N LEU A 982 19.99 -40.79 9.45
CA LEU A 982 20.23 -39.64 8.57
C LEU A 982 19.98 -39.99 7.10
N LEU A 983 20.56 -41.08 6.58
CA LEU A 983 20.36 -41.49 5.19
C LEU A 983 18.88 -41.64 4.83
N ARG A 984 18.12 -42.31 5.70
CA ARG A 984 16.68 -42.49 5.53
C ARG A 984 15.91 -41.18 5.58
N THR A 985 16.36 -40.24 6.39
CA THR A 985 15.77 -38.90 6.51
C THR A 985 16.04 -38.07 5.26
N VAL A 986 17.26 -38.08 4.74
CA VAL A 986 17.63 -37.40 3.49
C VAL A 986 16.80 -37.97 2.34
N ASP A 987 16.73 -39.29 2.18
CA ASP A 987 15.93 -39.93 1.14
C ASP A 987 14.45 -39.52 1.25
N ALA A 988 13.85 -39.63 2.43
CA ALA A 988 12.45 -39.26 2.64
C ALA A 988 12.17 -37.77 2.37
N THR A 989 13.09 -36.86 2.71
CA THR A 989 12.94 -35.42 2.46
C THR A 989 13.06 -35.10 0.96
N LEU A 990 13.91 -35.82 0.22
CA LEU A 990 14.05 -35.62 -1.22
C LEU A 990 12.75 -35.95 -2.02
N TRP A 991 11.84 -36.73 -1.44
CA TRP A 991 10.50 -36.99 -1.99
C TRP A 991 9.48 -35.87 -1.74
N THR A 992 9.75 -34.98 -0.78
CA THR A 992 8.84 -33.86 -0.46
C THR A 992 9.15 -32.60 -1.26
N ILE A 993 10.35 -32.50 -1.84
CA ILE A 993 10.82 -31.32 -2.60
C ILE A 993 10.74 -31.56 -4.11
N ASP A 994 10.37 -30.52 -4.87
CA ASP A 994 10.22 -30.58 -6.33
C ASP A 994 11.07 -29.50 -7.04
N PRO A 995 12.34 -29.77 -7.35
CA PRO A 995 13.22 -28.79 -7.98
C PRO A 995 12.87 -28.60 -9.47
N PRO A 996 13.04 -27.38 -10.01
CA PRO A 996 12.81 -27.10 -11.43
C PRO A 996 13.74 -27.96 -12.32
N GLY A 997 13.18 -28.50 -13.42
CA GLY A 997 13.92 -29.28 -14.42
C GLY A 997 14.08 -30.78 -14.14
N GLY A 998 13.43 -31.34 -13.12
CA GLY A 998 13.65 -32.71 -12.62
C GLY A 998 13.34 -33.89 -13.57
N GLY A 999 12.70 -33.66 -14.73
CA GLY A 999 12.25 -34.71 -15.65
C GLY A 999 13.37 -35.45 -16.39
N ASP A 1000 14.50 -34.81 -16.69
CA ASP A 1000 15.59 -35.40 -17.48
C ASP A 1000 16.69 -36.06 -16.61
N GLU A 1001 16.77 -35.74 -15.30
CA GLU A 1001 17.84 -36.20 -14.39
C GLU A 1001 17.44 -37.38 -13.48
N THR A 1002 16.19 -37.85 -13.57
CA THR A 1002 15.64 -38.86 -12.64
C THR A 1002 16.46 -40.17 -12.61
N TYR A 1003 16.99 -40.59 -13.76
CA TYR A 1003 17.79 -41.83 -13.86
C TYR A 1003 19.18 -41.71 -13.22
N LEU A 1004 19.82 -40.55 -13.35
CA LEU A 1004 21.12 -40.25 -12.75
C LEU A 1004 21.00 -40.12 -11.23
N ALA A 1005 19.97 -39.40 -10.77
CA ALA A 1005 19.62 -39.29 -9.36
C ALA A 1005 19.35 -40.66 -8.71
N ALA A 1006 18.66 -41.57 -9.42
CA ALA A 1006 18.42 -42.93 -8.93
C ALA A 1006 19.69 -43.80 -8.88
N LEU A 1007 20.65 -43.57 -9.79
CA LEU A 1007 21.89 -44.37 -9.87
C LEU A 1007 22.96 -43.88 -8.88
N ALA A 1008 23.15 -42.57 -8.77
CA ALA A 1008 24.31 -41.99 -8.09
C ALA A 1008 23.95 -41.00 -6.97
N GLY A 1009 22.66 -40.73 -6.75
CA GLY A 1009 22.18 -39.76 -5.76
C GLY A 1009 22.01 -38.34 -6.29
N ARG A 1010 21.32 -37.49 -5.52
CA ARG A 1010 21.15 -36.05 -5.81
C ARG A 1010 22.19 -35.23 -5.03
N PRO A 1011 23.00 -34.38 -5.68
CA PRO A 1011 23.93 -33.51 -4.97
C PRO A 1011 23.23 -32.49 -4.06
N LEU A 1012 23.66 -32.44 -2.81
CA LEU A 1012 23.21 -31.50 -1.78
C LEU A 1012 24.36 -30.58 -1.38
N ALA A 1013 24.05 -29.31 -1.11
CA ALA A 1013 25.01 -28.33 -0.64
C ALA A 1013 25.05 -28.31 0.89
N LEU A 1014 26.26 -28.40 1.46
CA LEU A 1014 26.52 -28.10 2.86
C LEU A 1014 27.04 -26.66 2.95
N VAL A 1015 26.31 -25.80 3.64
CA VAL A 1015 26.62 -24.35 3.74
C VAL A 1015 26.61 -23.90 5.20
N CYS A 1016 27.34 -22.83 5.50
CA CYS A 1016 27.18 -22.12 6.77
C CYS A 1016 26.35 -20.86 6.54
N ALA A 1017 25.24 -20.73 7.27
CA ALA A 1017 24.34 -19.59 7.18
C ALA A 1017 24.35 -18.78 8.48
N THR A 1018 24.31 -17.47 8.38
CA THR A 1018 24.21 -16.55 9.53
C THR A 1018 22.90 -15.80 9.47
N LEU A 1019 22.19 -15.79 10.60
CA LEU A 1019 20.96 -15.04 10.81
C LEU A 1019 21.26 -13.78 11.62
N HIS A 1020 20.75 -12.63 11.16
CA HIS A 1020 20.94 -11.36 11.85
C HIS A 1020 19.67 -10.47 11.74
N GLY A 1021 19.09 -10.11 12.89
CA GLY A 1021 17.97 -9.18 12.94
C GLY A 1021 18.45 -7.73 12.90
N ARG A 1022 18.08 -6.98 11.86
CA ARG A 1022 18.46 -5.56 11.71
C ARG A 1022 17.27 -4.62 11.84
N SER A 1023 17.46 -3.54 12.59
CA SER A 1023 16.49 -2.44 12.64
C SER A 1023 16.90 -1.31 11.70
N ALA A 1024 15.95 -0.69 11.00
CA ALA A 1024 16.23 0.45 10.13
C ALA A 1024 16.68 1.68 10.93
N ARG A 1025 16.21 1.79 12.17
CA ARG A 1025 16.46 2.87 13.12
C ARG A 1025 16.52 2.29 14.55
N PRO A 1026 17.12 3.01 15.50
CA PRO A 1026 17.04 2.63 16.91
C PRO A 1026 15.58 2.42 17.35
N PRO A 1027 15.30 1.40 18.18
CA PRO A 1027 13.97 1.19 18.74
C PRO A 1027 13.41 2.43 19.43
N ARG A 1028 12.09 2.64 19.31
CA ARG A 1028 11.42 3.78 19.93
C ARG A 1028 11.57 3.77 21.44
N THR A 1029 11.65 4.97 22.00
CA THR A 1029 11.63 5.24 23.43
C THR A 1029 10.35 5.99 23.82
N ASP A 1030 10.05 5.93 25.12
CA ASP A 1030 8.90 6.60 25.72
C ASP A 1030 9.06 8.13 25.65
N PRO A 1031 8.18 8.86 24.96
CA PRO A 1031 8.33 10.29 24.76
C PRO A 1031 7.81 11.15 25.93
N ARG A 1032 7.32 10.58 27.04
CA ARG A 1032 6.76 11.34 28.17
C ARG A 1032 7.77 12.28 28.84
N TRP A 1033 7.25 13.30 29.54
CA TRP A 1033 8.08 14.35 30.15
C TRP A 1033 9.29 13.84 30.96
N PRO A 1034 9.15 12.87 31.88
CA PRO A 1034 10.27 12.41 32.72
C PRO A 1034 11.43 11.79 31.94
N HIS A 1035 11.20 11.37 30.69
CA HIS A 1035 12.15 10.65 29.84
C HIS A 1035 12.78 11.54 28.76
N THR A 1036 12.52 12.85 28.80
CA THR A 1036 12.94 13.77 27.72
C THR A 1036 14.45 13.85 27.53
N PHE A 1037 15.21 13.94 28.63
CA PHE A 1037 16.67 13.98 28.57
C PHE A 1037 17.33 12.73 29.17
N ASP A 1038 16.54 11.88 29.81
CA ASP A 1038 16.98 10.67 30.50
C ASP A 1038 16.09 9.50 30.01
N PRO A 1039 16.20 9.11 28.73
CA PRO A 1039 15.30 8.14 28.11
C PRO A 1039 15.50 6.73 28.67
N VAL A 1040 14.41 6.01 28.88
CA VAL A 1040 14.44 4.59 29.26
C VAL A 1040 14.81 3.76 28.03
N PRO A 1041 15.84 2.89 28.10
CA PRO A 1041 16.18 2.00 26.99
C PRO A 1041 15.00 1.11 26.59
N SER A 1042 14.79 0.95 25.29
CA SER A 1042 13.75 0.06 24.77
C SER A 1042 14.03 -1.40 25.18
N PRO A 1043 13.02 -2.19 25.54
CA PRO A 1043 13.19 -3.62 25.81
C PRO A 1043 13.36 -4.46 24.54
N VAL A 1044 13.10 -3.91 23.35
CA VAL A 1044 13.17 -4.64 22.06
C VAL A 1044 14.50 -5.38 21.84
N PRO A 1045 15.67 -4.76 22.04
CA PRO A 1045 16.96 -5.45 21.90
C PRO A 1045 17.17 -6.60 22.90
N ALA A 1046 16.36 -6.68 23.96
CA ALA A 1046 16.45 -7.71 24.99
C ALA A 1046 15.70 -9.00 24.62
N HIS A 1047 14.66 -8.91 23.76
CA HIS A 1047 13.83 -10.05 23.38
C HIS A 1047 14.52 -10.95 22.34
N THR A 1048 14.18 -12.25 22.39
CA THR A 1048 14.61 -13.26 21.43
C THR A 1048 13.42 -13.78 20.65
N PHE A 1049 13.55 -13.87 19.33
CA PHE A 1049 12.50 -14.36 18.44
C PHE A 1049 12.93 -15.66 17.78
N GLY A 1050 12.07 -16.68 17.81
CA GLY A 1050 12.34 -17.96 17.15
C GLY A 1050 12.24 -17.82 15.62
N VAL A 1051 13.09 -18.56 14.91
CA VAL A 1051 13.10 -18.63 13.45
C VAL A 1051 12.88 -20.08 13.05
N ARG A 1052 11.73 -20.39 12.45
CA ARG A 1052 11.53 -21.68 11.79
C ARG A 1052 12.35 -21.67 10.50
N VAL A 1053 13.24 -22.64 10.35
CA VAL A 1053 14.08 -22.82 9.15
C VAL A 1053 13.47 -23.97 8.34
N GLY A 1054 13.11 -23.69 7.10
CA GLY A 1054 12.44 -24.60 6.18
C GLY A 1054 10.93 -24.69 6.40
N ASP A 1055 10.21 -24.96 5.31
CA ASP A 1055 8.79 -25.30 5.33
C ASP A 1055 8.48 -26.55 4.51
N ALA A 1056 8.21 -27.66 5.20
CA ALA A 1056 7.86 -28.92 4.55
C ALA A 1056 6.50 -28.90 3.81
N ALA A 1057 5.67 -27.87 4.03
CA ALA A 1057 4.44 -27.67 3.27
C ALA A 1057 4.71 -27.06 1.87
N LEU A 1058 5.87 -26.43 1.67
CA LEU A 1058 6.30 -25.84 0.40
C LEU A 1058 7.19 -26.83 -0.35
N ARG A 1059 6.79 -27.25 -1.55
CA ARG A 1059 7.61 -28.17 -2.37
C ARG A 1059 8.83 -27.47 -2.96
N GLY A 1060 8.75 -26.14 -3.05
CA GLY A 1060 9.86 -25.26 -3.40
C GLY A 1060 10.84 -24.96 -2.25
N ASP A 1061 10.69 -25.56 -1.06
CA ASP A 1061 11.68 -25.42 0.01
C ASP A 1061 12.81 -26.46 -0.14
N GLY A 1062 14.05 -25.98 -0.20
CA GLY A 1062 15.24 -26.80 -0.42
C GLY A 1062 15.84 -27.42 0.84
N LEU A 1063 15.29 -27.21 2.03
CA LEU A 1063 15.92 -27.66 3.27
C LEU A 1063 15.85 -29.19 3.42
N ILE A 1064 17.01 -29.80 3.71
CA ILE A 1064 17.08 -31.17 4.20
C ILE A 1064 17.13 -31.17 5.73
N GLY A 1065 17.99 -30.32 6.30
CA GLY A 1065 18.06 -30.07 7.74
C GLY A 1065 19.23 -29.19 8.12
N TYR A 1066 19.35 -28.89 9.41
CA TYR A 1066 20.40 -28.02 9.94
C TYR A 1066 20.95 -28.47 11.31
N LEU A 1067 22.13 -27.94 11.65
CA LEU A 1067 22.75 -28.00 12.98
C LEU A 1067 22.93 -26.57 13.51
N SER A 1068 22.45 -26.31 14.72
CA SER A 1068 22.70 -25.03 15.41
C SER A 1068 24.10 -25.01 16.02
N VAL A 1069 24.81 -23.89 15.93
CA VAL A 1069 26.12 -23.68 16.56
C VAL A 1069 25.95 -22.69 17.74
N PRO A 1070 26.50 -22.94 18.94
CA PRO A 1070 27.44 -24.00 19.34
C PRO A 1070 26.80 -25.28 19.91
N ASP A 1071 25.47 -25.34 20.07
CA ASP A 1071 24.76 -26.43 20.77
C ASP A 1071 24.73 -27.79 20.00
N GLY A 1072 25.45 -27.89 18.89
CA GLY A 1072 25.31 -28.82 17.76
C GLY A 1072 25.49 -30.32 18.02
N GLY A 1073 24.55 -30.94 18.75
CA GLY A 1073 24.48 -32.39 18.94
C GLY A 1073 23.46 -33.15 18.07
N HIS A 1074 22.39 -32.48 17.61
CA HIS A 1074 21.26 -33.12 16.92
C HIS A 1074 20.98 -32.46 15.57
N PHE A 1075 20.75 -33.29 14.55
CA PHE A 1075 20.36 -32.84 13.21
C PHE A 1075 18.86 -32.56 13.17
N GLN A 1076 18.49 -31.30 12.97
CA GLN A 1076 17.09 -30.86 12.84
C GLN A 1076 16.66 -31.04 11.39
N ALA A 1077 15.78 -32.01 11.12
CA ALA A 1077 15.37 -32.39 9.77
C ALA A 1077 14.04 -31.75 9.38
N ALA A 1078 13.94 -31.31 8.12
CA ALA A 1078 12.72 -30.73 7.55
C ALA A 1078 11.57 -31.74 7.53
N TYR A 1079 11.88 -32.99 7.21
CA TYR A 1079 10.95 -34.11 7.30
C TYR A 1079 11.54 -35.22 8.17
N ARG A 1080 10.79 -35.69 9.19
CA ARG A 1080 11.23 -36.79 10.05
C ARG A 1080 10.43 -38.07 9.76
N PRO A 1081 11.03 -39.09 9.13
CA PRO A 1081 10.31 -40.32 8.84
C PRO A 1081 10.11 -41.19 10.10
N VAL A 1082 8.99 -41.91 10.17
CA VAL A 1082 8.59 -42.72 11.33
C VAL A 1082 9.59 -43.86 11.58
N GLY A 1083 9.83 -44.22 12.85
CA GLY A 1083 10.63 -45.41 13.21
C GLY A 1083 12.16 -45.22 13.20
N LEU A 1084 12.67 -44.00 13.43
CA LEU A 1084 14.12 -43.78 13.62
C LEU A 1084 14.63 -44.54 14.86
N MET A 1085 15.87 -45.01 14.79
CA MET A 1085 16.51 -45.85 15.81
C MET A 1085 17.14 -45.03 16.94
N THR A 1086 17.43 -43.74 16.69
CA THR A 1086 18.16 -42.84 17.57
C THR A 1086 17.49 -41.46 17.68
N ASP A 1087 17.92 -40.66 18.66
CA ASP A 1087 17.53 -39.26 18.82
C ASP A 1087 18.48 -38.28 18.10
N TYR A 1088 19.39 -38.76 17.26
CA TYR A 1088 20.31 -37.91 16.51
C TYR A 1088 19.55 -36.99 15.53
N VAL A 1089 18.57 -37.56 14.81
CA VAL A 1089 17.68 -36.80 13.91
C VAL A 1089 16.38 -36.43 14.62
N ARG A 1090 16.09 -35.13 14.70
CA ARG A 1090 14.91 -34.56 15.36
C ARG A 1090 14.07 -33.76 14.37
N PRO A 1091 12.75 -33.68 14.57
CA PRO A 1091 11.90 -32.85 13.74
C PRO A 1091 12.09 -31.38 14.12
N ILE A 1092 11.97 -30.48 13.15
CA ILE A 1092 11.92 -29.04 13.41
C ILE A 1092 10.60 -28.72 14.12
N VAL A 1093 10.70 -28.36 15.40
CA VAL A 1093 9.59 -28.01 16.30
C VAL A 1093 9.93 -26.71 17.05
N PRO A 1094 8.95 -26.01 17.65
CA PRO A 1094 9.18 -24.72 18.31
C PRO A 1094 10.38 -24.66 19.25
N ASP A 1095 10.59 -25.70 20.07
CA ASP A 1095 11.71 -25.77 21.01
C ASP A 1095 13.11 -25.90 20.34
N SER A 1096 13.14 -26.20 19.04
CA SER A 1096 14.37 -26.39 18.26
C SER A 1096 14.74 -25.19 17.37
N PHE A 1097 13.87 -24.18 17.31
CA PHE A 1097 14.08 -23.03 16.44
C PHE A 1097 15.32 -22.23 16.89
N PRO A 1098 16.25 -21.89 15.98
CA PRO A 1098 17.26 -20.88 16.28
C PRO A 1098 16.58 -19.56 16.63
N THR A 1099 17.26 -18.74 17.45
CA THR A 1099 16.71 -17.45 17.87
C THR A 1099 17.51 -16.30 17.29
N VAL A 1100 16.85 -15.16 17.08
CA VAL A 1100 17.45 -13.90 16.63
C VAL A 1100 17.06 -12.76 17.57
N ARG A 1101 17.91 -11.72 17.62
CA ARG A 1101 17.69 -10.49 18.37
C ARG A 1101 17.83 -9.29 17.44
N PHE A 1102 17.08 -8.23 17.71
CA PHE A 1102 17.14 -6.97 16.98
C PHE A 1102 17.96 -5.94 17.76
N ASP A 1103 19.23 -6.28 18.01
CA ASP A 1103 20.21 -5.46 18.74
C ASP A 1103 21.39 -4.99 17.86
N ASP A 1104 21.33 -5.26 16.55
CA ASP A 1104 22.36 -5.01 15.53
C ASP A 1104 23.74 -5.66 15.81
N ALA A 1105 23.85 -6.50 16.84
CA ALA A 1105 25.12 -7.09 17.29
C ALA A 1105 25.09 -8.62 17.29
N SER A 1106 23.98 -9.22 17.70
CA SER A 1106 23.82 -10.67 17.86
C SER A 1106 23.68 -11.37 16.52
N ARG A 1107 24.37 -12.49 16.37
CA ARG A 1107 24.34 -13.35 15.18
C ARG A 1107 24.13 -14.79 15.58
N THR A 1108 23.37 -15.52 14.77
CA THR A 1108 23.09 -16.94 14.99
C THR A 1108 23.54 -17.73 13.76
N ASP A 1109 24.49 -18.63 13.96
CA ASP A 1109 25.08 -19.41 12.86
C ASP A 1109 24.52 -20.83 12.82
N LEU A 1110 24.28 -21.30 11.59
CA LEU A 1110 23.73 -22.60 11.28
C LEU A 1110 24.62 -23.31 10.25
N ILE A 1111 24.75 -24.63 10.38
CA ILE A 1111 25.24 -25.49 9.31
C ILE A 1111 24.00 -26.09 8.64
N VAL A 1112 23.78 -25.77 7.37
CA VAL A 1112 22.56 -26.12 6.62
C VAL A 1112 22.92 -27.11 5.52
N LEU A 1113 22.13 -28.19 5.42
CA LEU A 1113 22.14 -29.12 4.30
C LEU A 1113 20.90 -28.84 3.45
N MET A 1114 21.09 -28.47 2.17
CA MET A 1114 20.01 -28.07 1.28
C MET A 1114 20.17 -28.59 -0.15
N ASP A 1115 19.06 -28.72 -0.88
CA ASP A 1115 19.09 -28.84 -2.34
C ASP A 1115 19.48 -27.49 -2.95
N PRO A 1116 20.55 -27.41 -3.76
CA PRO A 1116 21.07 -26.15 -4.27
C PRO A 1116 20.17 -25.45 -5.30
N ARG A 1117 19.12 -26.12 -5.80
CA ARG A 1117 18.21 -25.59 -6.83
C ARG A 1117 17.02 -24.85 -6.23
N LEU A 1118 16.77 -25.02 -4.94
CA LEU A 1118 15.61 -24.48 -4.25
C LEU A 1118 16.03 -23.54 -3.11
N PRO A 1119 15.26 -22.47 -2.82
CA PRO A 1119 15.48 -21.62 -1.65
C PRO A 1119 15.12 -22.36 -0.35
N VAL A 1120 15.74 -21.98 0.76
CA VAL A 1120 15.28 -22.35 2.12
C VAL A 1120 14.48 -21.18 2.68
N HIS A 1121 13.25 -21.42 3.16
CA HIS A 1121 12.41 -20.37 3.74
C HIS A 1121 12.67 -20.22 5.25
N LEU A 1122 12.67 -18.99 5.74
CA LEU A 1122 12.86 -18.65 7.14
C LEU A 1122 11.66 -17.83 7.62
N VAL A 1123 10.99 -18.33 8.66
CA VAL A 1123 9.73 -17.77 9.17
C VAL A 1123 9.90 -17.37 10.63
N THR A 1124 9.58 -16.11 10.94
CA THR A 1124 9.57 -15.60 12.32
C THR A 1124 8.19 -15.16 12.77
N ASP A 1125 7.24 -14.98 11.85
CA ASP A 1125 5.99 -14.22 12.01
C ASP A 1125 6.16 -12.73 12.43
N ILE A 1126 7.26 -12.32 13.08
CA ILE A 1126 7.59 -10.90 13.34
C ILE A 1126 7.78 -10.08 12.07
N LEU A 1127 8.30 -10.72 11.01
CA LEU A 1127 8.63 -10.18 9.70
C LEU A 1127 8.16 -11.15 8.60
N PRO A 1128 7.99 -10.66 7.35
CA PRO A 1128 7.73 -11.50 6.17
C PRO A 1128 8.70 -12.67 6.02
N VAL A 1129 8.27 -13.69 5.27
CA VAL A 1129 9.12 -14.86 5.00
C VAL A 1129 10.36 -14.40 4.24
N THR A 1130 11.53 -14.84 4.71
CA THR A 1130 12.82 -14.54 4.09
C THR A 1130 13.43 -15.82 3.53
N THR A 1131 14.10 -15.75 2.39
CA THR A 1131 14.68 -16.93 1.74
C THR A 1131 16.20 -16.89 1.71
N LEU A 1132 16.83 -18.04 1.93
CA LEU A 1132 18.24 -18.28 1.63
C LEU A 1132 18.37 -19.01 0.30
N THR A 1133 19.07 -18.41 -0.67
CA THR A 1133 19.21 -18.98 -2.02
C THR A 1133 20.69 -19.03 -2.42
N LEU A 1134 21.12 -20.17 -2.97
CA LEU A 1134 22.46 -20.31 -3.52
C LEU A 1134 22.56 -19.64 -4.90
N PRO A 1135 23.62 -18.85 -5.16
CA PRO A 1135 23.82 -18.26 -6.49
C PRO A 1135 24.02 -19.35 -7.55
N GLN A 1136 23.18 -19.37 -8.59
CA GLN A 1136 23.17 -20.44 -9.58
C GLN A 1136 24.51 -20.67 -10.28
N ARG A 1137 25.30 -19.62 -10.54
CA ARG A 1137 26.64 -19.75 -11.12
C ARG A 1137 27.56 -20.69 -10.32
N MET A 1138 27.49 -20.62 -9.00
CA MET A 1138 28.33 -21.41 -8.10
C MET A 1138 27.92 -22.88 -8.13
N VAL A 1139 26.61 -23.12 -8.27
CA VAL A 1139 26.06 -24.46 -8.45
C VAL A 1139 26.49 -25.02 -9.80
N ALA A 1140 26.35 -24.26 -10.88
CA ALA A 1140 26.63 -24.71 -12.24
C ALA A 1140 28.09 -25.16 -12.44
N ASP A 1141 29.06 -24.34 -12.00
CA ASP A 1141 30.48 -24.65 -12.16
C ASP A 1141 30.88 -25.92 -11.41
N ALA A 1142 30.44 -26.05 -10.16
CA ALA A 1142 30.73 -27.22 -9.33
C ALA A 1142 30.04 -28.48 -9.87
N MET A 1143 28.79 -28.38 -10.33
CA MET A 1143 28.07 -29.51 -10.93
C MET A 1143 28.77 -29.98 -12.22
N ALA A 1144 29.24 -29.06 -13.07
CA ALA A 1144 29.95 -29.41 -14.29
C ALA A 1144 31.30 -30.11 -14.04
N ALA A 1145 32.00 -29.73 -12.96
CA ALA A 1145 33.26 -30.34 -12.55
C ALA A 1145 33.10 -31.67 -11.79
N MET A 1146 31.91 -31.94 -11.24
CA MET A 1146 31.66 -33.09 -10.36
C MET A 1146 31.73 -34.42 -11.13
N ALA A 1147 32.66 -35.28 -10.71
CA ALA A 1147 32.76 -36.65 -11.21
C ALA A 1147 32.05 -37.61 -10.24
N LEU A 1148 30.79 -37.95 -10.53
CA LEU A 1148 30.01 -38.85 -9.69
C LEU A 1148 30.69 -40.22 -9.59
N THR A 1149 30.90 -40.68 -8.37
CA THR A 1149 31.66 -41.89 -8.07
C THR A 1149 30.76 -42.90 -7.35
N VAL A 1150 30.66 -44.12 -7.87
CA VAL A 1150 29.87 -45.23 -7.31
C VAL A 1150 30.80 -46.41 -7.09
N ARG A 1151 30.73 -47.09 -5.93
CA ARG A 1151 31.52 -48.31 -5.76
C ARG A 1151 30.92 -49.44 -6.58
N PHE A 1152 31.77 -50.24 -7.19
CA PHE A 1152 31.31 -51.31 -8.04
C PHE A 1152 32.25 -52.51 -7.92
N GLY A 1153 31.66 -53.70 -7.82
CA GLY A 1153 32.36 -54.97 -7.75
C GLY A 1153 31.87 -55.89 -6.62
N PRO A 1154 32.39 -57.12 -6.55
CA PRO A 1154 33.42 -57.70 -7.41
C PRO A 1154 32.93 -57.97 -8.85
N LEU A 1155 33.62 -57.40 -9.84
CA LEU A 1155 33.34 -57.58 -11.27
C LEU A 1155 34.38 -58.52 -11.89
N LEU A 1156 33.93 -59.60 -12.52
CA LEU A 1156 34.80 -60.48 -13.31
C LEU A 1156 34.85 -59.96 -14.74
N THR A 1157 35.99 -59.39 -15.14
CA THR A 1157 36.16 -58.75 -16.46
C THR A 1157 37.60 -58.89 -16.96
N ASP A 1158 37.78 -58.85 -18.28
CA ASP A 1158 39.06 -58.79 -18.95
C ASP A 1158 39.41 -57.35 -19.36
N LEU A 1159 40.70 -57.10 -19.63
CA LEU A 1159 41.16 -55.82 -20.17
C LEU A 1159 41.22 -55.90 -21.70
N GLN A 1160 40.58 -54.96 -22.38
CA GLN A 1160 40.65 -54.80 -23.83
C GLN A 1160 41.49 -53.60 -24.24
N PRO A 1161 42.22 -53.68 -25.37
CA PRO A 1161 42.94 -52.53 -25.90
C PRO A 1161 41.99 -51.41 -26.30
N SER A 1162 42.23 -50.20 -25.79
CA SER A 1162 41.60 -48.92 -26.11
C SER A 1162 42.61 -47.97 -26.76
N ALA A 1163 42.11 -46.93 -27.44
CA ALA A 1163 42.93 -45.86 -28.01
C ALA A 1163 43.75 -45.10 -26.95
N ALA A 1164 43.35 -45.13 -25.68
CA ALA A 1164 44.03 -44.47 -24.56
C ALA A 1164 44.73 -45.43 -23.58
N GLY A 1165 44.73 -46.75 -23.82
CA GLY A 1165 45.32 -47.75 -22.91
C GLY A 1165 44.51 -49.03 -22.82
N ASP A 1166 44.45 -49.65 -21.64
CA ASP A 1166 43.59 -50.80 -21.35
C ASP A 1166 42.20 -50.34 -20.87
N ALA A 1167 41.14 -51.02 -21.29
CA ALA A 1167 39.75 -50.72 -20.94
C ALA A 1167 39.03 -51.92 -20.32
N ILE A 1168 38.17 -51.65 -19.34
CA ILE A 1168 37.31 -52.64 -18.68
C ILE A 1168 36.02 -52.79 -19.46
N VAL A 1169 35.60 -54.03 -19.71
CA VAL A 1169 34.32 -54.31 -20.39
C VAL A 1169 33.19 -54.26 -19.36
N LEU A 1170 32.23 -53.35 -19.58
CA LEU A 1170 31.03 -53.19 -18.75
C LEU A 1170 29.81 -52.84 -19.61
N ALA A 1171 28.63 -53.31 -19.23
CA ALA A 1171 27.38 -52.82 -19.81
C ALA A 1171 27.16 -51.35 -19.40
N ARG A 1172 27.11 -50.44 -20.38
CA ARG A 1172 26.87 -49.01 -20.12
C ARG A 1172 25.36 -48.76 -19.96
N PRO A 1173 24.93 -47.91 -19.01
CA PRO A 1173 23.56 -47.42 -18.96
C PRO A 1173 23.24 -46.63 -20.25
N PRO A 1174 22.19 -46.97 -21.03
CA PRO A 1174 21.95 -46.39 -22.35
C PRO A 1174 21.39 -44.96 -22.35
N GLN A 1175 21.14 -44.35 -21.19
CA GLN A 1175 20.44 -43.05 -21.05
C GLN A 1175 21.21 -42.03 -20.19
N VAL A 1176 22.51 -42.23 -19.97
CA VAL A 1176 23.34 -41.32 -19.17
C VAL A 1176 24.39 -40.66 -20.06
N ASP A 1177 24.26 -39.36 -20.27
CA ASP A 1177 25.28 -38.56 -20.95
C ASP A 1177 26.53 -38.43 -20.08
N GLY A 1178 27.71 -38.37 -20.71
CA GLY A 1178 29.00 -38.24 -20.02
C GLY A 1178 29.99 -39.36 -20.36
N THR A 1179 31.15 -39.32 -19.70
CA THR A 1179 32.26 -40.26 -19.95
C THR A 1179 32.49 -41.13 -18.72
N TRP A 1180 32.36 -42.44 -18.86
CA TRP A 1180 32.58 -43.39 -17.77
C TRP A 1180 34.03 -43.88 -17.73
N SER A 1181 34.58 -43.98 -16.52
CA SER A 1181 35.90 -44.54 -16.24
C SER A 1181 35.85 -45.44 -15.01
N TRP A 1182 36.80 -46.37 -14.89
CA TRP A 1182 36.94 -47.26 -13.74
C TRP A 1182 38.24 -46.98 -13.01
N SER A 1183 38.19 -46.74 -11.71
CA SER A 1183 39.40 -46.61 -10.88
C SER A 1183 39.47 -47.73 -9.87
N GLU A 1184 40.64 -48.33 -9.64
CA GLU A 1184 40.88 -49.29 -8.57
C GLU A 1184 42.13 -48.88 -7.77
N ARG A 1185 42.13 -49.20 -6.48
CA ARG A 1185 43.24 -48.88 -5.57
C ARG A 1185 43.92 -50.18 -5.16
N ASP A 1186 45.21 -50.30 -5.46
CA ASP A 1186 46.04 -51.43 -5.07
C ASP A 1186 47.11 -51.00 -4.05
N GLY A 1187 47.98 -51.93 -3.63
CA GLY A 1187 49.07 -51.63 -2.70
C GLY A 1187 50.16 -50.68 -3.24
N ALA A 1188 50.12 -50.30 -4.53
CA ALA A 1188 51.08 -49.46 -5.21
C ALA A 1188 50.52 -48.09 -5.63
N GLY A 1189 49.19 -47.90 -5.67
CA GLY A 1189 48.55 -46.63 -5.97
C GLY A 1189 47.11 -46.79 -6.50
N VAL A 1190 46.65 -45.79 -7.24
CA VAL A 1190 45.38 -45.84 -7.96
C VAL A 1190 45.64 -46.02 -9.45
N THR A 1191 44.97 -46.99 -10.05
CA THR A 1191 44.99 -47.23 -11.50
C THR A 1191 43.61 -46.93 -12.07
N THR A 1192 43.55 -46.17 -13.17
CA THR A 1192 42.30 -45.81 -13.86
C THR A 1192 42.28 -46.39 -15.27
N PHE A 1193 41.15 -46.98 -15.65
CA PHE A 1193 40.89 -47.62 -16.94
C PHE A 1193 39.70 -46.97 -17.64
N ASP A 1194 39.71 -46.98 -18.98
CA ASP A 1194 38.53 -46.66 -19.77
C ASP A 1194 37.46 -47.76 -19.65
N ILE A 1195 36.23 -47.47 -20.04
CA ILE A 1195 35.17 -48.49 -20.14
C ILE A 1195 34.87 -48.82 -21.59
N ALA A 1196 35.01 -50.09 -21.98
CA ALA A 1196 34.53 -50.60 -23.27
C ALA A 1196 33.08 -51.12 -23.11
N PRO A 1197 32.16 -50.80 -24.04
CA PRO A 1197 30.79 -51.30 -23.96
C PRO A 1197 30.75 -52.82 -24.16
N ALA A 1198 30.05 -53.53 -23.28
CA ALA A 1198 29.73 -54.94 -23.49
C ALA A 1198 28.81 -55.10 -24.71
N ASP A 1199 29.15 -56.00 -25.63
CA ASP A 1199 28.32 -56.35 -26.78
C ASP A 1199 27.73 -57.78 -26.64
N GLY A 1200 26.74 -58.10 -27.48
CA GLY A 1200 26.12 -59.42 -27.49
C GLY A 1200 26.96 -60.51 -28.16
N ALA A 1201 28.20 -60.20 -28.57
CA ALA A 1201 29.05 -61.16 -29.27
C ALA A 1201 29.79 -62.04 -28.25
N ALA A 1202 29.56 -63.35 -28.31
CA ALA A 1202 30.34 -64.29 -27.50
C ALA A 1202 31.82 -64.26 -27.94
N ARG A 1203 32.72 -63.87 -27.03
CA ARG A 1203 34.16 -63.82 -27.27
C ARG A 1203 34.89 -64.67 -26.23
N PHE A 1204 35.98 -65.33 -26.64
CA PHE A 1204 36.96 -65.87 -25.70
C PHE A 1204 37.99 -64.78 -25.39
N PRO A 1205 38.13 -64.34 -24.14
CA PRO A 1205 39.04 -63.24 -23.79
C PRO A 1205 40.50 -63.66 -24.01
N GLY A 1206 41.31 -62.78 -24.61
CA GLY A 1206 42.73 -63.03 -24.89
C GLY A 1206 43.61 -63.01 -23.65
N THR A 1207 43.09 -62.48 -22.54
CA THR A 1207 43.69 -62.46 -21.21
C THR A 1207 42.73 -63.12 -20.21
N PRO A 1208 43.23 -63.80 -19.16
CA PRO A 1208 42.37 -64.37 -18.13
C PRO A 1208 41.54 -63.26 -17.47
N PRO A 1209 40.21 -63.42 -17.34
CA PRO A 1209 39.40 -62.44 -16.64
C PRO A 1209 39.80 -62.39 -15.17
N THR A 1210 39.89 -61.18 -14.63
CA THR A 1210 40.29 -60.91 -13.25
C THR A 1210 39.09 -60.38 -12.47
N VAL A 1211 38.97 -60.76 -11.21
CA VAL A 1211 38.01 -60.14 -10.30
C VAL A 1211 38.56 -58.79 -9.88
N ARG A 1212 37.80 -57.72 -10.16
CA ARG A 1212 38.16 -56.33 -9.89
C ARG A 1212 37.08 -55.69 -9.02
N SER A 1213 37.51 -54.92 -8.03
CA SER A 1213 36.63 -54.09 -7.20
C SER A 1213 37.22 -52.68 -7.19
N GLY A 1214 36.36 -51.68 -7.36
CA GLY A 1214 36.83 -50.31 -7.49
C GLY A 1214 35.65 -49.34 -7.55
N TRP A 1215 35.89 -48.23 -8.25
CA TRP A 1215 34.97 -47.13 -8.38
C TRP A 1215 34.65 -46.89 -9.84
N LEU A 1216 33.36 -46.85 -10.14
CA LEU A 1216 32.83 -46.41 -11.41
C LEU A 1216 32.63 -44.89 -11.34
N ARG A 1217 33.29 -44.14 -12.22
CA ARG A 1217 33.28 -42.67 -12.22
C ARG A 1217 32.64 -42.13 -13.50
N LEU A 1218 31.69 -41.23 -13.35
CA LEU A 1218 31.04 -40.53 -14.44
C LEU A 1218 31.48 -39.06 -14.49
N HIS A 1219 32.09 -38.67 -15.60
CA HIS A 1219 32.52 -37.30 -15.86
C HIS A 1219 31.54 -36.58 -16.79
N GLY A 1220 31.17 -35.35 -16.45
CA GLY A 1220 30.30 -34.50 -17.29
C GLY A 1220 28.85 -34.99 -17.42
N GLY A 1221 28.41 -35.87 -16.52
CA GLY A 1221 27.06 -36.41 -16.51
C GLY A 1221 26.05 -35.62 -15.66
N VAL A 1222 26.53 -34.74 -14.77
CA VAL A 1222 25.67 -33.80 -14.04
C VAL A 1222 25.57 -32.54 -14.85
N ARG A 1223 24.35 -32.17 -15.29
CA ARG A 1223 24.14 -30.95 -16.04
C ARG A 1223 23.90 -29.80 -15.06
N PRO A 1224 24.38 -28.58 -15.37
CA PRO A 1224 24.02 -27.42 -14.58
C PRO A 1224 22.50 -27.17 -14.70
N PRO A 1225 21.83 -26.69 -13.64
CA PRO A 1225 20.43 -26.25 -13.73
C PRO A 1225 20.32 -25.17 -14.82
N ARG A 1226 19.32 -25.30 -15.70
CA ARG A 1226 19.06 -24.35 -16.80
C ARG A 1226 18.30 -23.13 -16.34
#